data_AF-A0A5N5JBG0-F1
#
_entry.id   AF-A0A5N5JBG0-F1
#
_cell.length_a   1.000
_cell.length_b   1.000
_cell.length_c   1.000
_cell.angle_alpha   90.00
_cell.angle_beta   90.00
_cell.angle_gamma   90.00
#
_symmetry.space_group_name_H-M   'P 1'
#
loop_
_entity.id
_entity.type
_entity.pdbx_description
1 polymer ?
#
loop_
_entity_poly.entity_id
_entity_poly.type
_entity_poly.pdbx_seq_one_letter_code
_entity_poly.pdbx_strand_id
1 'polypeptide(L)'
;MFYLYINTKSCVNLVGRKSPESNFATLDEETGIVISRRADRHFDEEGPILCAALDGMKLPSFPEYEVRVRYATEHRCGVVVKGPRLSCNISGTDPLKDKRLLLQAEALDDTDEARHTAAAVNELSSMRGAGRCILLHVCAIIKVPSFENKHGLWPCMVAPTKIIAGLGLSLDIDILEAPGATGDYQTLLTSKATVIARALSAPLMPSPNVFVPGEDEHKPGRPDGYDFGFLHIKAIDDAGHDKASILKVKALEAADRAIGQLAKLLLQVESTGKFHYFLCVTGDHSTPVEYGDHSFEPVPFSMCRLRDFVGAVGGESIIMETSLDPFPLPAVKAGENLGETENAEKERSSKQLKAFSGDSVCELSEIAAARGCLGRFPGGQMMVEFSSHFEVIMVDKDSLEPSILKTQSSLLNLTELPMQQPTQKFYDFCIPNLYPLIAIMLSKLKGGEQCLGSFVLKTRPRHLRLSNGGRVRARASLNADLKAVGIPHQWYNLVADLSVKPPPPLHPKTFEPVKPEDLSPLFPDELIKQEASTDKFIDIPEEVLDIYSLWRPTPLIRAKRLEKLLNTPARIYYKYEGVSPAGSHKPNTAVPQAFYNAQQGIKNVVTETGAGQWGCSLAFACSLFGLDCEVWQVRASYDQKPYRRLMMETWGAKVHPSPSSITETGRKILQMDPSSPGSLGIAISEAVEVAAANADTKYCLGSVLNHVLLHQTVIGEECIKQMEAIGETPDVIIGCTGGGSNFAGLSFPFIREKLNGKINPVIKAVEPAACPSLTKGVYAYDYGDTAGMTPLMKMHTLGHDFIPDPIHSGGLRYHGMAPLISHVYELGFMEAMAIPQIECFQGAIQFARSEGLIPAPEPTHAIAATIREALHCKETGEAKVILMAMCGHGHFDLKSYEKFLQGEMVDLSFDEERIRASLAKVPQVTRK
;
A
#
# COMPACT_ATOMS: atom_id res chain seq x y z
N MET A 1 -27.60 -13.01 22.70
CA MET A 1 -27.42 -14.46 22.54
C MET A 1 -26.04 -14.77 22.00
N PHE A 2 -24.95 -14.80 22.78
CA PHE A 2 -24.58 -14.20 24.08
C PHE A 2 -23.19 -14.78 24.39
N TYR A 3 -22.11 -14.02 24.22
CA TYR A 3 -20.71 -14.36 24.57
C TYR A 3 -20.56 -15.03 25.93
N LEU A 4 -19.49 -15.84 26.10
CA LEU A 4 -19.03 -16.32 27.40
C LEU A 4 -18.97 -15.18 28.42
N TYR A 5 -20.05 -14.97 29.16
CA TYR A 5 -20.20 -13.88 30.10
C TYR A 5 -19.99 -14.43 31.51
N ILE A 6 -18.91 -13.99 32.13
CA ILE A 6 -18.50 -14.38 33.48
C ILE A 6 -18.84 -13.19 34.39
N ASN A 7 -20.01 -13.23 35.05
CA ASN A 7 -20.52 -12.08 35.81
C ASN A 7 -19.87 -11.97 37.20
N THR A 8 -18.88 -11.10 37.34
CA THR A 8 -18.38 -10.63 38.65
C THR A 8 -19.17 -9.39 39.04
N LYS A 9 -19.90 -9.45 40.15
CA LYS A 9 -20.68 -8.31 40.65
C LYS A 9 -19.80 -7.04 40.64
N SER A 10 -20.16 -6.08 39.78
CA SER A 10 -19.62 -4.70 39.68
C SER A 10 -18.39 -4.43 38.79
N CYS A 11 -18.19 -5.12 37.66
CA CYS A 11 -17.21 -4.70 36.64
C CYS A 11 -17.69 -5.08 35.23
N VAL A 12 -18.44 -4.19 34.56
CA VAL A 12 -18.80 -4.36 33.15
C VAL A 12 -17.80 -3.57 32.33
N ASN A 13 -16.87 -4.28 31.69
CA ASN A 13 -16.07 -3.79 30.58
C ASN A 13 -15.23 -4.97 30.10
N LEU A 14 -15.62 -5.67 29.00
CA LEU A 14 -14.74 -6.36 28.02
C LEU A 14 -15.34 -6.75 26.68
N VAL A 15 -14.62 -6.33 25.62
CA VAL A 15 -14.05 -7.22 24.60
C VAL A 15 -12.71 -6.62 24.11
N GLY A 16 -11.67 -7.46 24.01
CA GLY A 16 -10.37 -7.15 23.40
C GLY A 16 -10.04 -8.07 22.23
N ARG A 17 -9.84 -7.46 21.06
CA ARG A 17 -9.08 -7.82 19.83
C ARG A 17 -9.13 -9.22 19.16
N LYS A 18 -9.83 -10.23 19.64
CA LYS A 18 -10.26 -11.37 18.79
C LYS A 18 -11.66 -11.80 19.25
N SER A 19 -12.59 -11.92 18.32
CA SER A 19 -13.94 -12.47 18.54
C SER A 19 -13.91 -13.64 19.54
N PRO A 20 -14.52 -13.54 20.74
CA PRO A 20 -14.71 -14.68 21.62
C PRO A 20 -15.81 -15.56 21.00
N GLU A 21 -15.40 -16.59 20.26
CA GLU A 21 -16.33 -17.55 19.64
C GLU A 21 -16.45 -18.78 20.53
N SER A 22 -17.64 -19.04 21.06
CA SER A 22 -17.99 -20.35 21.59
C SER A 22 -18.59 -21.19 20.47
N ASN A 23 -17.96 -22.33 20.17
CA ASN A 23 -18.32 -23.18 19.05
C ASN A 23 -18.77 -24.55 19.56
N PHE A 24 -19.81 -25.09 18.94
CA PHE A 24 -20.05 -26.51 18.98
C PHE A 24 -19.01 -27.24 18.14
N ALA A 25 -18.40 -28.25 18.72
CA ALA A 25 -17.35 -29.06 18.11
C ALA A 25 -17.67 -30.54 18.23
N THR A 26 -17.18 -31.31 17.26
CA THR A 26 -17.26 -32.77 17.24
C THR A 26 -16.02 -33.34 17.91
N LEU A 27 -16.23 -34.13 18.97
CA LEU A 27 -15.16 -34.74 19.76
C LEU A 27 -15.16 -36.26 19.52
N ASP A 28 -13.97 -36.83 19.38
CA ASP A 28 -13.78 -38.29 19.50
C ASP A 28 -13.78 -38.66 20.99
N GLU A 29 -14.77 -39.44 21.42
CA GLU A 29 -14.97 -39.79 22.83
C GLU A 29 -13.87 -40.71 23.38
N GLU A 30 -13.25 -41.54 22.54
CA GLU A 30 -12.20 -42.47 22.99
C GLU A 30 -10.84 -41.77 23.16
N THR A 31 -10.56 -40.78 22.29
CA THR A 31 -9.24 -40.15 22.24
C THR A 31 -9.21 -38.75 22.85
N GLY A 32 -10.37 -38.12 23.10
CA GLY A 32 -10.48 -36.74 23.57
C GLY A 32 -10.04 -35.70 22.53
N ILE A 33 -9.92 -36.11 21.26
CA ILE A 33 -9.48 -35.26 20.16
C ILE A 33 -10.69 -34.55 19.57
N VAL A 34 -10.59 -33.22 19.43
CA VAL A 34 -11.55 -32.41 18.70
C VAL A 34 -11.36 -32.69 17.20
N ILE A 35 -12.25 -33.50 16.62
CA ILE A 35 -12.23 -33.91 15.21
C ILE A 35 -12.50 -32.69 14.31
N SER A 36 -13.54 -31.93 14.65
CA SER A 36 -13.92 -30.69 13.96
C SER A 36 -14.28 -29.63 14.99
N ARG A 37 -13.62 -28.46 14.93
CA ARG A 37 -13.93 -27.30 15.78
C ARG A 37 -15.21 -26.59 15.39
N ARG A 38 -15.77 -26.90 14.22
CA ARG A 38 -17.01 -26.34 13.69
C ARG A 38 -17.94 -27.51 13.38
N ALA A 39 -18.98 -27.70 14.19
CA ALA A 39 -20.06 -28.62 13.84
C ALA A 39 -20.68 -28.22 12.48
N ASP A 40 -21.31 -29.16 11.77
CA ASP A 40 -21.75 -29.02 10.36
C ASP A 40 -22.39 -27.67 9.98
N ARG A 41 -22.28 -27.27 8.71
CA ARG A 41 -22.86 -26.00 8.20
C ARG A 41 -24.39 -25.94 8.26
N HIS A 42 -25.09 -27.07 8.34
CA HIS A 42 -26.56 -27.14 8.47
C HIS A 42 -26.96 -27.44 9.92
N PHE A 43 -26.52 -26.60 10.86
CA PHE A 43 -26.73 -26.81 12.29
C PHE A 43 -28.00 -26.13 12.83
N ASP A 44 -28.78 -25.48 11.96
CA ASP A 44 -29.88 -24.59 12.36
C ASP A 44 -31.06 -25.34 12.98
N GLU A 45 -31.22 -26.65 12.70
CA GLU A 45 -32.23 -27.51 13.32
C GLU A 45 -31.75 -28.10 14.66
N GLU A 46 -30.49 -28.55 14.73
CA GLU A 46 -29.95 -29.27 15.89
C GLU A 46 -29.38 -28.34 16.96
N GLY A 47 -28.89 -27.16 16.56
CA GLY A 47 -28.27 -26.18 17.45
C GLY A 47 -29.21 -25.61 18.51
N PRO A 48 -30.44 -25.17 18.16
CA PRO A 48 -31.44 -24.75 19.13
C PRO A 48 -31.79 -25.85 20.14
N ILE A 49 -31.89 -27.11 19.69
CA ILE A 49 -32.21 -28.27 20.54
C ILE A 49 -31.08 -28.51 21.55
N LEU A 50 -29.83 -28.48 21.08
CA LEU A 50 -28.65 -28.67 21.93
C LEU A 50 -28.50 -27.51 22.93
N CYS A 51 -28.69 -26.27 22.50
CA CYS A 51 -28.70 -25.12 23.42
C CYS A 51 -29.80 -25.23 24.47
N ALA A 52 -31.01 -25.66 24.10
CA ALA A 52 -32.10 -25.85 25.05
C ALA A 52 -31.81 -26.95 26.08
N ALA A 53 -31.11 -28.02 25.68
CA ALA A 53 -30.67 -29.08 26.59
C ALA A 53 -29.57 -28.61 27.57
N LEU A 54 -28.71 -27.68 27.13
CA LEU A 54 -27.63 -27.15 27.95
C LEU A 54 -28.04 -25.92 28.78
N ASP A 55 -29.14 -25.25 28.44
CA ASP A 55 -29.60 -24.06 29.14
C ASP A 55 -30.17 -24.36 30.53
N GLY A 56 -29.74 -23.59 31.53
CA GLY A 56 -30.21 -23.74 32.91
C GLY A 56 -29.59 -24.94 33.64
N MET A 57 -28.62 -25.62 33.03
CA MET A 57 -27.90 -26.72 33.69
C MET A 57 -27.08 -26.24 34.89
N LYS A 58 -27.00 -27.11 35.89
CA LYS A 58 -26.18 -26.92 37.09
C LYS A 58 -24.88 -27.69 36.96
N LEU A 59 -23.76 -27.03 37.27
CA LEU A 59 -22.45 -27.67 37.35
C LEU A 59 -22.39 -28.48 38.66
N PRO A 60 -22.17 -29.82 38.62
CA PRO A 60 -22.12 -30.65 39.82
C PRO A 60 -21.16 -30.16 40.91
N SER A 61 -19.99 -29.64 40.51
CA SER A 61 -18.99 -29.12 41.45
C SER A 61 -19.21 -27.64 41.82
N PHE A 62 -20.11 -26.95 41.12
CA PHE A 62 -20.43 -25.52 41.33
C PHE A 62 -21.96 -25.26 41.28
N PRO A 63 -22.75 -25.81 42.22
CA PRO A 63 -24.21 -25.76 42.19
C PRO A 63 -24.81 -24.34 42.33
N GLU A 64 -24.05 -23.40 42.90
CA GLU A 64 -24.42 -22.00 43.05
C GLU A 64 -24.35 -21.20 41.73
N TYR A 65 -23.75 -21.78 40.69
CA TYR A 65 -23.62 -21.15 39.38
C TYR A 65 -24.84 -21.44 38.51
N GLU A 66 -25.17 -20.47 37.66
CA GLU A 66 -26.21 -20.57 36.65
C GLU A 66 -25.54 -20.49 35.28
N VAL A 67 -25.68 -21.55 34.50
CA VAL A 67 -25.23 -21.59 33.11
C VAL A 67 -26.42 -21.36 32.20
N ARG A 68 -26.31 -20.35 31.33
CA ARG A 68 -27.25 -20.13 30.24
C ARG A 68 -26.58 -20.39 28.90
N VAL A 69 -27.25 -21.13 28.04
CA VAL A 69 -26.77 -21.42 26.69
C VAL A 69 -27.82 -20.99 25.68
N ARG A 70 -27.39 -20.25 24.67
CA ARG A 70 -28.27 -19.69 23.64
C ARG A 70 -27.68 -19.93 22.27
N TYR A 71 -28.52 -20.39 21.37
CA TYR A 71 -28.11 -20.62 19.99
C TYR A 71 -27.80 -19.29 19.29
N ALA A 72 -26.77 -19.29 18.43
CA ALA A 72 -26.46 -18.17 17.56
C ALA A 72 -26.81 -18.53 16.11
N THR A 73 -25.82 -18.68 15.24
CA THR A 73 -25.98 -19.09 13.84
C THR A 73 -24.99 -20.20 13.53
N GLU A 74 -25.36 -21.13 12.66
CA GLU A 74 -24.55 -22.31 12.33
C GLU A 74 -24.05 -23.05 13.60
N HIS A 75 -22.74 -23.31 13.68
CA HIS A 75 -22.07 -24.01 14.79
C HIS A 75 -21.80 -23.11 16.02
N ARG A 76 -22.18 -21.84 15.98
CA ARG A 76 -21.85 -20.88 17.04
C ARG A 76 -22.93 -20.89 18.11
N CYS A 77 -22.50 -20.75 19.35
CA CYS A 77 -23.40 -20.57 20.47
C CYS A 77 -22.90 -19.48 21.42
N GLY A 78 -23.82 -19.04 22.25
CA GLY A 78 -23.54 -18.17 23.36
C GLY A 78 -23.67 -18.90 24.69
N VAL A 79 -22.74 -18.66 25.60
CA VAL A 79 -22.70 -19.27 26.93
C VAL A 79 -22.60 -18.15 27.96
N VAL A 80 -23.36 -18.18 29.04
CA VAL A 80 -23.26 -17.21 30.14
C VAL A 80 -23.15 -17.98 31.43
N VAL A 81 -22.15 -17.67 32.23
CA VAL A 81 -21.93 -18.27 33.55
C VAL A 81 -22.09 -17.17 34.60
N LYS A 82 -23.15 -17.27 35.40
CA LYS A 82 -23.42 -16.37 36.53
C LYS A 82 -23.12 -17.08 37.84
N GLY A 83 -22.34 -16.46 38.71
CA GLY A 83 -22.01 -17.01 40.02
C GLY A 83 -21.09 -16.07 40.82
N PRO A 84 -20.91 -16.32 42.12
CA PRO A 84 -20.00 -15.54 42.95
C PRO A 84 -18.53 -15.84 42.62
N ARG A 85 -17.60 -14.90 42.88
CA ARG A 85 -16.13 -15.13 42.77
C ARG A 85 -15.63 -15.56 41.39
N LEU A 86 -16.29 -15.06 40.36
CA LEU A 86 -15.87 -15.24 38.98
C LEU A 86 -14.62 -14.40 38.65
N SER A 87 -13.88 -14.74 37.60
CA SER A 87 -12.77 -13.94 37.06
C SER A 87 -12.60 -14.20 35.57
N CYS A 88 -12.27 -13.15 34.84
CA CYS A 88 -11.95 -13.16 33.42
C CYS A 88 -10.52 -13.62 33.10
N ASN A 89 -9.64 -13.70 34.10
CA ASN A 89 -8.21 -13.94 33.90
C ASN A 89 -7.93 -15.45 33.84
N ILE A 90 -8.53 -16.11 32.86
CA ILE A 90 -8.35 -17.54 32.59
C ILE A 90 -8.11 -17.77 31.09
N SER A 91 -7.49 -18.89 30.73
CA SER A 91 -7.38 -19.33 29.32
C SER A 91 -8.67 -20.00 28.84
N GLY A 92 -8.77 -20.26 27.53
CA GLY A 92 -9.89 -20.98 26.91
C GLY A 92 -9.64 -22.47 26.73
N THR A 93 -10.68 -23.21 26.34
CA THR A 93 -10.66 -24.65 26.06
C THR A 93 -10.54 -25.00 24.57
N ASP A 94 -10.60 -24.00 23.67
CA ASP A 94 -10.46 -24.20 22.21
C ASP A 94 -8.99 -24.45 21.81
N PRO A 95 -8.66 -25.59 21.15
CA PRO A 95 -7.30 -25.89 20.68
C PRO A 95 -6.83 -25.09 19.46
N LEU A 96 -7.64 -24.18 18.91
CA LEU A 96 -7.34 -23.32 17.75
C LEU A 96 -7.09 -24.03 16.42
N LYS A 97 -7.01 -25.37 16.39
CA LYS A 97 -6.85 -26.21 15.20
C LYS A 97 -7.60 -27.53 15.36
N ASP A 98 -8.13 -28.05 14.27
CA ASP A 98 -8.77 -29.37 14.24
C ASP A 98 -7.75 -30.49 14.53
N LYS A 99 -8.25 -31.66 14.91
CA LYS A 99 -7.46 -32.87 15.22
C LYS A 99 -6.45 -32.63 16.35
N ARG A 100 -6.87 -31.91 17.38
CA ARG A 100 -6.10 -31.61 18.60
C ARG A 100 -6.90 -31.97 19.84
N LEU A 101 -6.20 -32.24 20.94
CA LEU A 101 -6.82 -32.48 22.24
C LEU A 101 -7.56 -31.22 22.71
N LEU A 102 -8.73 -31.41 23.32
CA LEU A 102 -9.44 -30.35 24.03
C LEU A 102 -8.51 -29.74 25.10
N LEU A 103 -8.38 -28.41 25.13
CA LEU A 103 -7.55 -27.74 26.12
C LEU A 103 -8.29 -27.64 27.45
N GLN A 104 -7.53 -27.62 28.55
CA GLN A 104 -8.03 -27.23 29.86
C GLN A 104 -7.78 -25.73 30.03
N ALA A 105 -8.80 -24.99 30.46
CA ALA A 105 -8.69 -23.64 30.95
C ALA A 105 -7.80 -23.60 32.19
N GLU A 106 -6.89 -22.64 32.23
CA GLU A 106 -5.93 -22.40 33.31
C GLU A 106 -6.10 -20.97 33.81
N ALA A 107 -5.79 -20.73 35.09
CA ALA A 107 -5.74 -19.38 35.62
C ALA A 107 -4.55 -18.62 35.03
N LEU A 108 -4.77 -17.38 34.57
CA LEU A 108 -3.73 -16.50 34.03
C LEU A 108 -3.09 -15.61 35.11
N ASP A 109 -3.61 -15.65 36.33
CA ASP A 109 -3.04 -15.01 37.50
C ASP A 109 -3.20 -15.89 38.76
N ASP A 110 -2.58 -15.47 39.87
CA ASP A 110 -2.55 -16.22 41.12
C ASP A 110 -3.80 -16.01 42.00
N THR A 111 -4.86 -15.39 41.49
CA THR A 111 -6.09 -15.16 42.27
C THR A 111 -6.89 -16.44 42.46
N ASP A 112 -7.53 -16.56 43.63
CA ASP A 112 -8.41 -17.70 43.90
C ASP A 112 -9.63 -17.67 42.98
N GLU A 113 -10.10 -16.47 42.59
CA GLU A 113 -11.18 -16.26 41.64
C GLU A 113 -10.85 -16.80 40.25
N ALA A 114 -9.63 -16.57 39.74
CA ALA A 114 -9.19 -17.11 38.44
C ALA A 114 -9.08 -18.64 38.47
N ARG A 115 -8.46 -19.21 39.51
CA ARG A 115 -8.39 -20.67 39.68
C ARG A 115 -9.77 -21.31 39.76
N HIS A 116 -10.67 -20.69 40.52
CA HIS A 116 -12.03 -21.16 40.71
C HIS A 116 -12.85 -21.08 39.41
N THR A 117 -12.66 -20.01 38.63
CA THR A 117 -13.35 -19.84 37.34
C THR A 117 -12.82 -20.79 36.27
N ALA A 118 -11.52 -21.03 36.21
CA ALA A 118 -10.92 -22.01 35.29
C ALA A 118 -11.48 -23.41 35.54
N ALA A 119 -11.64 -23.81 36.80
CA ALA A 119 -12.25 -25.09 37.16
C ALA A 119 -13.72 -25.20 36.73
N ALA A 120 -14.51 -24.13 36.91
CA ALA A 120 -15.91 -24.10 36.46
C ALA A 120 -16.04 -24.15 34.93
N VAL A 121 -15.16 -23.46 34.19
CA VAL A 121 -15.11 -23.48 32.72
C VAL A 121 -14.67 -24.85 32.19
N ASN A 122 -13.75 -25.53 32.86
CA ASN A 122 -13.36 -26.90 32.52
C ASN A 122 -14.50 -27.90 32.72
N GLU A 123 -15.23 -27.81 33.83
CA GLU A 123 -16.40 -28.66 34.07
C GLU A 123 -17.47 -28.40 33.00
N LEU A 124 -17.75 -27.14 32.67
CA LEU A 124 -18.69 -26.77 31.61
C LEU A 124 -18.25 -27.29 30.23
N SER A 125 -16.97 -27.12 29.87
CA SER A 125 -16.45 -27.61 28.59
C SER A 125 -16.32 -29.13 28.55
N SER A 126 -16.36 -29.82 29.70
CA SER A 126 -16.43 -31.28 29.79
C SER A 126 -17.85 -31.84 29.60
N MET A 127 -18.88 -31.00 29.70
CA MET A 127 -20.27 -31.42 29.46
C MET A 127 -20.50 -31.79 27.99
N ARG A 128 -21.37 -32.78 27.77
CA ARG A 128 -21.60 -33.40 26.45
C ARG A 128 -23.09 -33.48 26.15
N GLY A 129 -23.42 -33.34 24.87
CA GLY A 129 -24.72 -33.69 24.32
C GLY A 129 -24.56 -34.26 22.91
N ALA A 130 -25.04 -35.48 22.68
CA ALA A 130 -25.00 -36.17 21.38
C ALA A 130 -23.62 -36.19 20.69
N GLY A 131 -22.55 -36.53 21.42
CA GLY A 131 -21.17 -36.61 20.88
C GLY A 131 -20.51 -35.24 20.59
N ARG A 132 -21.13 -34.14 21.04
CA ARG A 132 -20.65 -32.77 20.82
C ARG A 132 -20.27 -32.08 22.12
N CYS A 133 -19.29 -31.18 22.03
CA CYS A 133 -18.82 -30.36 23.15
C CYS A 133 -18.84 -28.87 22.78
N ILE A 134 -18.82 -28.01 23.80
CA ILE A 134 -18.63 -26.57 23.63
C ILE A 134 -17.15 -26.23 23.82
N LEU A 135 -16.55 -25.62 22.80
CA LEU A 135 -15.26 -24.95 22.90
C LEU A 135 -15.47 -23.54 23.41
N LEU A 136 -14.76 -23.17 24.47
CA LEU A 136 -14.87 -21.87 25.12
C LEU A 136 -13.61 -21.05 24.87
N HIS A 137 -13.73 -19.93 24.19
CA HIS A 137 -12.67 -18.93 24.15
C HIS A 137 -12.84 -17.93 25.29
N VAL A 138 -11.75 -17.70 26.03
CA VAL A 138 -11.68 -16.63 27.03
C VAL A 138 -10.68 -15.59 26.54
N CYS A 139 -11.10 -14.33 26.50
CA CYS A 139 -10.25 -13.20 26.14
C CYS A 139 -9.96 -12.35 27.38
N ALA A 140 -8.71 -11.90 27.50
CA ALA A 140 -8.25 -11.06 28.60
C ALA A 140 -8.97 -9.71 28.64
N ILE A 141 -9.05 -9.15 29.85
CA ILE A 141 -9.65 -7.85 30.06
C ILE A 141 -8.83 -6.73 29.41
N ILE A 142 -9.34 -6.05 28.36
CA ILE A 142 -8.86 -4.72 27.97
C ILE A 142 -9.83 -3.67 28.48
N LYS A 143 -9.33 -2.73 29.30
CA LYS A 143 -10.09 -1.53 29.67
C LYS A 143 -10.18 -0.60 28.47
N VAL A 144 -11.34 -0.57 27.83
CA VAL A 144 -11.63 0.37 26.75
C VAL A 144 -12.38 1.57 27.34
N PRO A 145 -11.98 2.84 27.06
CA PRO A 145 -12.77 3.98 27.49
C PRO A 145 -14.15 3.95 26.81
N SER A 146 -15.19 4.35 27.55
CA SER A 146 -16.54 4.46 26.99
C SER A 146 -16.58 5.44 25.81
N PHE A 147 -17.53 5.24 24.90
CA PHE A 147 -17.72 6.10 23.74
C PHE A 147 -17.99 7.55 24.15
N GLU A 148 -18.77 7.75 25.22
CA GLU A 148 -19.02 9.06 25.82
C GLU A 148 -17.71 9.70 26.33
N ASN A 149 -16.90 8.97 27.10
CA ASN A 149 -15.64 9.51 27.63
C ASN A 149 -14.66 9.89 26.51
N LYS A 150 -14.68 9.15 25.39
CA LYS A 150 -13.77 9.37 24.27
C LYS A 150 -14.24 10.47 23.32
N HIS A 151 -15.54 10.50 23.00
CA HIS A 151 -16.09 11.35 21.93
C HIS A 151 -17.01 12.45 22.44
N GLY A 152 -17.48 12.38 23.70
CA GLY A 152 -18.41 13.34 24.29
C GLY A 152 -19.83 13.27 23.73
N LEU A 153 -20.21 12.12 23.13
CA LEU A 153 -21.50 11.88 22.50
C LEU A 153 -22.20 10.71 23.18
N TRP A 154 -23.53 10.70 23.17
CA TRP A 154 -24.35 9.58 23.64
C TRP A 154 -24.75 8.64 22.50
N PRO A 155 -24.19 7.42 22.45
CA PRO A 155 -24.44 6.50 21.34
C PRO A 155 -25.55 5.48 21.63
N CYS A 156 -26.22 5.06 20.56
CA CYS A 156 -27.10 3.90 20.54
C CYS A 156 -26.82 3.05 19.29
N MET A 157 -27.22 1.78 19.31
CA MET A 157 -27.11 0.92 18.13
C MET A 157 -28.24 -0.09 17.99
N VAL A 158 -28.56 -0.44 16.75
CA VAL A 158 -29.41 -1.60 16.42
C VAL A 158 -28.52 -2.70 15.83
N ALA A 159 -28.20 -3.67 16.68
CA ALA A 159 -27.26 -4.74 16.39
C ALA A 159 -27.85 -6.11 16.78
N PRO A 160 -28.60 -6.77 15.87
CA PRO A 160 -29.21 -8.07 16.18
C PRO A 160 -28.17 -9.18 16.26
N THR A 161 -27.09 -9.07 15.49
CA THR A 161 -25.93 -9.96 15.58
C THR A 161 -25.23 -9.72 16.91
N LYS A 162 -25.08 -10.78 17.69
CA LYS A 162 -24.72 -10.61 19.10
C LYS A 162 -23.28 -10.14 19.27
N ILE A 163 -22.40 -10.40 18.31
CA ILE A 163 -20.99 -9.97 18.37
C ILE A 163 -20.86 -8.47 18.31
N ILE A 164 -21.62 -7.89 17.39
CA ILE A 164 -21.79 -6.46 17.17
C ILE A 164 -22.38 -5.82 18.42
N ALA A 165 -23.41 -6.45 19.02
CA ALA A 165 -23.97 -5.97 20.28
C ALA A 165 -22.96 -6.04 21.44
N GLY A 166 -22.17 -7.10 21.54
CA GLY A 166 -21.12 -7.25 22.56
C GLY A 166 -20.02 -6.19 22.46
N LEU A 167 -19.61 -5.87 21.23
CA LEU A 167 -18.66 -4.78 20.95
C LEU A 167 -19.24 -3.43 21.36
N GLY A 168 -20.50 -3.15 21.00
CA GLY A 168 -21.17 -1.92 21.43
C GLY A 168 -21.26 -1.77 22.93
N LEU A 169 -21.66 -2.85 23.64
CA LEU A 169 -21.72 -2.87 25.10
C LEU A 169 -20.35 -2.62 25.75
N SER A 170 -19.27 -3.05 25.11
CA SER A 170 -17.89 -2.82 25.60
C SER A 170 -17.44 -1.37 25.49
N LEU A 171 -18.18 -0.56 24.73
CA LEU A 171 -17.98 0.87 24.54
C LEU A 171 -19.06 1.70 25.27
N ASP A 172 -19.87 1.07 26.12
CA ASP A 172 -21.08 1.65 26.75
C ASP A 172 -22.08 2.21 25.73
N ILE A 173 -22.26 1.53 24.59
CA ILE A 173 -23.31 1.85 23.61
C ILE A 173 -24.60 1.12 23.98
N ASP A 174 -25.71 1.88 24.09
CA ASP A 174 -27.02 1.31 24.36
C ASP A 174 -27.53 0.53 23.14
N ILE A 175 -27.88 -0.75 23.34
CA ILE A 175 -28.43 -1.62 22.29
C ILE A 175 -29.95 -1.47 22.23
N LEU A 176 -30.48 -0.87 21.17
CA LEU A 176 -31.92 -0.65 21.02
C LEU A 176 -32.64 -1.91 20.55
N GLU A 177 -33.84 -2.11 21.09
CA GLU A 177 -34.74 -3.16 20.64
C GLU A 177 -35.42 -2.78 19.32
N ALA A 178 -35.31 -3.65 18.32
CA ALA A 178 -35.95 -3.47 17.02
C ALA A 178 -36.77 -4.72 16.65
N PRO A 179 -38.12 -4.65 16.69
CA PRO A 179 -38.99 -5.78 16.35
C PRO A 179 -38.70 -6.33 14.96
N GLY A 180 -38.48 -7.65 14.84
CA GLY A 180 -38.17 -8.30 13.56
C GLY A 180 -36.75 -8.04 13.01
N ALA A 181 -35.89 -7.34 13.74
CA ALA A 181 -34.48 -7.22 13.38
C ALA A 181 -33.73 -8.50 13.76
N THR A 182 -33.30 -9.27 12.76
CA THR A 182 -32.48 -10.49 12.93
C THR A 182 -31.07 -10.28 12.37
N GLY A 183 -30.17 -11.22 12.64
CA GLY A 183 -28.77 -11.24 12.15
C GLY A 183 -28.58 -12.05 10.87
N ASP A 184 -29.64 -12.25 10.10
CA ASP A 184 -29.72 -13.12 8.91
C ASP A 184 -30.56 -12.46 7.80
N TYR A 185 -30.86 -13.20 6.73
CA TYR A 185 -31.66 -12.73 5.60
C TYR A 185 -33.12 -12.39 5.93
N GLN A 186 -33.65 -12.78 7.09
CA GLN A 186 -35.03 -12.47 7.49
C GLN A 186 -35.14 -11.10 8.18
N THR A 187 -34.05 -10.34 8.23
CA THR A 187 -33.97 -9.11 9.00
C THR A 187 -34.87 -8.01 8.45
N LEU A 188 -35.67 -7.39 9.32
CA LEU A 188 -36.54 -6.29 8.95
C LEU A 188 -35.81 -4.95 9.01
N LEU A 189 -35.23 -4.52 7.88
CA LEU A 189 -34.47 -3.27 7.78
C LEU A 189 -35.30 -2.01 8.09
N THR A 190 -36.60 -2.02 7.77
CA THR A 190 -37.52 -0.92 8.11
C THR A 190 -37.61 -0.69 9.62
N SER A 191 -37.66 -1.77 10.39
CA SER A 191 -37.72 -1.69 11.86
C SER A 191 -36.43 -1.10 12.42
N LYS A 192 -35.29 -1.57 11.91
CA LYS A 192 -33.96 -1.05 12.22
C LYS A 192 -33.87 0.46 11.98
N ALA A 193 -34.23 0.93 10.79
CA ALA A 193 -34.22 2.35 10.44
C ALA A 193 -35.16 3.19 11.34
N THR A 194 -36.36 2.67 11.62
CA THR A 194 -37.36 3.36 12.44
C THR A 194 -36.91 3.55 13.88
N VAL A 195 -36.30 2.53 14.47
CA VAL A 195 -35.83 2.54 15.86
C VAL A 195 -34.68 3.53 16.05
N ILE A 196 -33.69 3.53 15.14
CA ILE A 196 -32.60 4.52 15.17
C ILE A 196 -33.15 5.94 14.98
N ALA A 197 -34.04 6.16 14.01
CA ALA A 197 -34.62 7.48 13.80
C ALA A 197 -35.34 7.99 15.05
N ARG A 198 -36.12 7.14 15.73
CA ARG A 198 -36.81 7.50 16.98
C ARG A 198 -35.85 7.84 18.11
N ALA A 199 -34.79 7.06 18.27
CA ALA A 199 -33.76 7.30 19.28
C ALA A 199 -33.05 8.66 19.10
N LEU A 200 -32.75 9.02 17.85
CA LEU A 200 -32.11 10.29 17.50
C LEU A 200 -33.07 11.49 17.47
N SER A 201 -34.37 11.23 17.40
CA SER A 201 -35.41 12.28 17.37
C SER A 201 -35.92 12.67 18.75
N ALA A 202 -35.55 11.96 19.81
CA ALA A 202 -35.91 12.34 21.17
C ALA A 202 -35.37 13.75 21.53
N PRO A 203 -36.10 14.53 22.34
CA PRO A 203 -37.35 14.19 23.03
C PRO A 203 -38.63 14.35 22.16
N LEU A 204 -38.54 14.70 20.87
CA LEU A 204 -39.72 14.87 20.01
C LEU A 204 -40.47 13.55 19.77
N MET A 205 -39.74 12.43 19.79
CA MET A 205 -40.29 11.08 19.79
C MET A 205 -39.79 10.30 21.00
N PRO A 206 -40.60 9.42 21.60
CA PRO A 206 -40.17 8.61 22.73
C PRO A 206 -39.08 7.62 22.29
N SER A 207 -38.00 7.60 23.07
CA SER A 207 -36.85 6.75 22.87
C SER A 207 -37.23 5.26 23.01
N PRO A 208 -36.77 4.37 22.11
CA PRO A 208 -37.02 2.93 22.20
C PRO A 208 -36.42 2.31 23.48
N ASN A 209 -36.90 1.13 23.85
CA ASN A 209 -36.32 0.35 24.94
C ASN A 209 -34.91 -0.13 24.60
N VAL A 210 -34.07 -0.25 25.63
CA VAL A 210 -32.73 -0.78 25.53
C VAL A 210 -32.71 -2.21 26.05
N PHE A 211 -32.07 -3.08 25.28
CA PHE A 211 -31.84 -4.46 25.61
C PHE A 211 -30.74 -4.60 26.66
N VAL A 212 -31.01 -5.35 27.74
CA VAL A 212 -30.04 -5.63 28.80
C VAL A 212 -29.60 -7.11 28.74
N PRO A 213 -28.30 -7.40 28.55
CA PRO A 213 -27.80 -8.77 28.50
C PRO A 213 -28.07 -9.59 29.78
N GLY A 214 -28.74 -10.73 29.61
CA GLY A 214 -28.89 -11.72 30.68
C GLY A 214 -30.04 -11.45 31.65
N GLU A 215 -30.88 -10.46 31.38
CA GLU A 215 -32.15 -10.22 32.05
C GLU A 215 -33.26 -10.34 30.97
N ASP A 216 -34.42 -10.89 31.32
CA ASP A 216 -35.60 -10.86 30.44
C ASP A 216 -36.31 -9.49 30.51
N GLU A 217 -35.71 -8.52 31.22
CA GLU A 217 -36.24 -7.19 31.47
C GLU A 217 -35.61 -6.14 30.53
N HIS A 218 -36.45 -5.19 30.10
CA HIS A 218 -36.07 -4.10 29.19
C HIS A 218 -35.95 -2.82 30.02
N LYS A 219 -34.88 -2.04 29.82
CA LYS A 219 -34.76 -0.71 30.44
C LYS A 219 -35.31 0.36 29.47
N PRO A 220 -35.98 1.41 29.97
CA PRO A 220 -36.38 2.53 29.11
C PRO A 220 -35.14 3.21 28.51
N GLY A 221 -35.24 3.62 27.24
CA GLY A 221 -34.20 4.40 26.58
C GLY A 221 -34.07 5.80 27.16
N ARG A 222 -33.01 6.51 26.74
CA ARG A 222 -32.72 7.86 27.25
C ARG A 222 -33.85 8.84 26.96
N PRO A 223 -34.36 9.57 27.98
CA PRO A 223 -35.45 10.56 27.79
C PRO A 223 -35.07 11.69 26.82
N ASP A 224 -33.83 12.18 26.89
CA ASP A 224 -33.31 13.26 26.05
C ASP A 224 -32.82 12.77 24.68
N GLY A 225 -32.85 11.45 24.45
CA GLY A 225 -32.40 10.82 23.22
C GLY A 225 -30.92 10.50 23.18
N TYR A 226 -30.45 10.27 21.95
CA TYR A 226 -29.08 9.95 21.63
C TYR A 226 -28.54 10.94 20.60
N ASP A 227 -27.23 11.16 20.62
CA ASP A 227 -26.51 12.02 19.67
C ASP A 227 -26.02 11.20 18.47
N PHE A 228 -25.69 9.93 18.71
CA PHE A 228 -25.10 9.05 17.71
C PHE A 228 -25.86 7.72 17.59
N GLY A 229 -26.16 7.30 16.36
CA GLY A 229 -26.91 6.08 16.07
C GLY A 229 -26.17 5.18 15.10
N PHE A 230 -26.05 3.90 15.46
CA PHE A 230 -25.36 2.89 14.65
C PHE A 230 -26.33 1.81 14.16
N LEU A 231 -26.39 1.61 12.84
CA LEU A 231 -27.27 0.64 12.21
C LEU A 231 -26.48 -0.49 11.54
N HIS A 232 -26.60 -1.70 12.07
CA HIS A 232 -25.90 -2.87 11.53
C HIS A 232 -26.72 -3.64 10.48
N ILE A 233 -26.14 -3.91 9.32
CA ILE A 233 -26.70 -4.73 8.24
C ILE A 233 -25.74 -5.92 8.02
N LYS A 234 -26.26 -7.16 7.93
CA LYS A 234 -25.43 -8.38 7.76
C LYS A 234 -25.71 -9.14 6.47
N ALA A 235 -26.87 -8.89 5.86
CA ALA A 235 -27.35 -9.67 4.72
C ALA A 235 -26.44 -9.55 3.47
N ILE A 236 -25.72 -8.45 3.29
CA ILE A 236 -24.82 -8.26 2.13
C ILE A 236 -23.55 -9.12 2.33
N ASP A 237 -23.06 -9.19 3.56
CA ASP A 237 -21.93 -10.02 3.95
C ASP A 237 -22.24 -11.52 3.84
N ASP A 238 -23.38 -11.95 4.39
CA ASP A 238 -23.87 -13.32 4.28
C ASP A 238 -23.98 -13.75 2.80
N ALA A 239 -24.49 -12.85 1.93
CA ALA A 239 -24.61 -13.14 0.51
C ALA A 239 -23.24 -13.26 -0.20
N GLY A 240 -22.23 -12.54 0.29
CA GLY A 240 -20.84 -12.69 -0.12
C GLY A 240 -20.30 -14.07 0.22
N HIS A 241 -20.43 -14.49 1.49
CA HIS A 241 -20.02 -15.81 1.97
C HIS A 241 -20.72 -16.97 1.26
N ASP A 242 -22.02 -16.81 0.99
CA ASP A 242 -22.84 -17.82 0.31
C ASP A 242 -22.57 -17.89 -1.21
N LYS A 243 -21.67 -17.04 -1.73
CA LYS A 243 -21.40 -16.87 -3.16
C LYS A 243 -22.67 -16.58 -3.97
N ALA A 244 -23.64 -15.91 -3.35
CA ALA A 244 -24.95 -15.64 -3.90
C ALA A 244 -25.00 -14.23 -4.53
N SER A 245 -24.44 -14.10 -5.74
CA SER A 245 -24.32 -12.80 -6.44
C SER A 245 -25.65 -12.04 -6.55
N ILE A 246 -26.73 -12.74 -6.94
CA ILE A 246 -28.07 -12.15 -7.08
C ILE A 246 -28.62 -11.69 -5.72
N LEU A 247 -28.40 -12.47 -4.68
CA LEU A 247 -28.85 -12.13 -3.33
C LEU A 247 -28.07 -10.93 -2.78
N LYS A 248 -26.77 -10.83 -3.10
CA LYS A 248 -25.93 -9.70 -2.70
C LYS A 248 -26.40 -8.38 -3.32
N VAL A 249 -26.74 -8.39 -4.61
CA VAL A 249 -27.35 -7.23 -5.30
C VAL A 249 -28.68 -6.86 -4.64
N LYS A 250 -29.57 -7.84 -4.43
CA LYS A 250 -30.87 -7.63 -3.77
C LYS A 250 -30.71 -7.09 -2.34
N ALA A 251 -29.67 -7.50 -1.62
CA ALA A 251 -29.38 -7.02 -0.27
C ALA A 251 -28.86 -5.57 -0.27
N LEU A 252 -28.05 -5.18 -1.26
CA LEU A 252 -27.63 -3.78 -1.46
C LEU A 252 -28.83 -2.88 -1.78
N GLU A 253 -29.71 -3.30 -2.69
CA GLU A 253 -30.94 -2.55 -3.01
C GLU A 253 -31.87 -2.40 -1.80
N ALA A 254 -31.95 -3.43 -0.96
CA ALA A 254 -32.69 -3.41 0.30
C ALA A 254 -32.09 -2.41 1.29
N ALA A 255 -30.75 -2.31 1.37
CA ALA A 255 -30.06 -1.32 2.19
C ALA A 255 -30.34 0.11 1.70
N ASP A 256 -30.32 0.36 0.38
CA ASP A 256 -30.66 1.66 -0.21
C ASP A 256 -32.09 2.10 0.15
N ARG A 257 -33.06 1.17 0.09
CA ARG A 257 -34.43 1.45 0.56
C ARG A 257 -34.48 1.81 2.04
N ALA A 258 -33.72 1.10 2.88
CA ALA A 258 -33.68 1.36 4.31
C ALA A 258 -33.06 2.74 4.62
N ILE A 259 -32.03 3.15 3.87
CA ILE A 259 -31.44 4.50 3.95
C ILE A 259 -32.49 5.56 3.57
N GLY A 260 -33.26 5.33 2.51
CA GLY A 260 -34.37 6.22 2.13
C GLY A 260 -35.44 6.37 3.23
N GLN A 261 -35.83 5.26 3.87
CA GLN A 261 -36.77 5.28 5.00
C GLN A 261 -36.20 6.04 6.20
N LEU A 262 -34.93 5.82 6.55
CA LEU A 262 -34.23 6.54 7.60
C LEU A 262 -34.16 8.05 7.30
N ALA A 263 -33.77 8.41 6.08
CA ALA A 263 -33.68 9.80 5.63
C ALA A 263 -35.03 10.51 5.71
N LYS A 264 -36.13 9.85 5.30
CA LYS A 264 -37.49 10.38 5.43
C LYS A 264 -37.84 10.71 6.88
N LEU A 265 -37.61 9.77 7.79
CA LEU A 265 -37.94 9.93 9.21
C LEU A 265 -37.12 11.05 9.87
N LEU A 266 -35.82 11.14 9.56
CA LEU A 266 -34.95 12.19 10.09
C LEU A 266 -35.26 13.56 9.47
N LEU A 267 -35.60 13.62 8.17
CA LEU A 267 -35.91 14.86 7.48
C LEU A 267 -37.19 15.51 8.03
N GLN A 268 -38.21 14.70 8.35
CA GLN A 268 -39.41 15.19 9.04
C GLN A 268 -39.07 15.93 10.33
N VAL A 269 -38.06 15.46 11.05
CA VAL A 269 -37.62 16.04 12.32
C VAL A 269 -36.69 17.23 12.10
N GLU A 270 -35.72 17.15 11.17
CA GLU A 270 -34.83 18.27 10.80
C GLU A 270 -35.61 19.47 10.22
N SER A 271 -36.77 19.23 9.58
CA SER A 271 -37.64 20.30 9.09
C SER A 271 -38.20 21.20 10.21
N THR A 272 -38.23 20.72 11.46
CA THR A 272 -38.61 21.54 12.63
C THR A 272 -37.53 22.56 13.00
N GLY A 273 -36.35 22.48 12.38
CA GLY A 273 -35.22 23.39 12.60
C GLY A 273 -34.49 23.18 13.92
N LYS A 274 -34.76 22.09 14.66
CA LYS A 274 -34.15 21.83 15.97
C LYS A 274 -32.87 21.00 15.91
N PHE A 275 -32.72 20.17 14.88
CA PHE A 275 -31.64 19.19 14.79
C PHE A 275 -31.05 19.19 13.38
N HIS A 276 -29.75 18.90 13.30
CA HIS A 276 -29.06 18.64 12.05
C HIS A 276 -28.48 17.24 12.04
N TYR A 277 -28.65 16.51 10.94
CA TYR A 277 -28.21 15.13 10.83
C TYR A 277 -27.13 14.95 9.77
N PHE A 278 -26.16 14.11 10.09
CA PHE A 278 -25.18 13.57 9.14
C PHE A 278 -25.45 12.09 8.91
N LEU A 279 -25.38 11.65 7.67
CA LEU A 279 -25.46 10.24 7.28
C LEU A 279 -24.07 9.77 6.86
N CYS A 280 -23.59 8.68 7.46
CA CYS A 280 -22.38 7.99 7.04
C CYS A 280 -22.70 6.53 6.72
N VAL A 281 -22.19 6.01 5.60
CA VAL A 281 -22.39 4.64 5.12
C VAL A 281 -21.02 4.03 4.84
N THR A 282 -20.73 2.87 5.42
CA THR A 282 -19.45 2.16 5.23
C THR A 282 -19.61 0.65 5.37
N GLY A 283 -18.74 -0.09 4.69
CA GLY A 283 -18.48 -1.51 5.00
C GLY A 283 -17.35 -1.66 6.02
N ASP A 284 -17.24 -2.82 6.63
CA ASP A 284 -16.13 -3.25 7.50
C ASP A 284 -15.05 -3.99 6.72
N HIS A 285 -15.47 -4.89 5.85
CA HIS A 285 -14.61 -5.67 4.99
C HIS A 285 -15.29 -5.98 3.67
N SER A 286 -14.48 -6.31 2.69
CA SER A 286 -14.95 -6.78 1.40
C SER A 286 -15.16 -8.30 1.46
N THR A 287 -16.32 -8.77 1.06
CA THR A 287 -16.60 -10.21 0.83
C THR A 287 -16.94 -10.46 -0.63
N PRO A 288 -15.95 -10.47 -1.55
CA PRO A 288 -16.20 -10.71 -2.97
C PRO A 288 -16.91 -12.05 -3.17
N VAL A 289 -18.00 -12.06 -3.92
CA VAL A 289 -18.85 -13.24 -4.13
C VAL A 289 -18.07 -14.40 -4.75
N GLU A 290 -17.16 -14.10 -5.70
CA GLU A 290 -16.31 -15.13 -6.32
C GLU A 290 -15.41 -15.82 -5.28
N TYR A 291 -14.88 -15.03 -4.36
CA TYR A 291 -13.99 -15.50 -3.31
C TYR A 291 -14.78 -16.26 -2.23
N GLY A 292 -15.92 -15.73 -1.79
CA GLY A 292 -16.77 -16.30 -0.74
C GLY A 292 -16.19 -16.17 0.67
N ASP A 293 -15.21 -15.30 0.84
CA ASP A 293 -14.53 -15.06 2.10
C ASP A 293 -14.07 -13.60 2.15
N HIS A 294 -13.53 -13.17 3.30
CA HIS A 294 -13.06 -11.82 3.50
C HIS A 294 -11.81 -11.56 2.64
N SER A 295 -11.79 -10.42 1.96
CA SER A 295 -10.62 -9.95 1.22
C SER A 295 -9.93 -8.79 1.96
N PHE A 296 -8.70 -8.49 1.56
CA PHE A 296 -7.92 -7.37 2.09
C PHE A 296 -8.18 -6.05 1.35
N GLU A 297 -9.14 -6.04 0.42
CA GLU A 297 -9.48 -4.84 -0.35
C GLU A 297 -10.10 -3.77 0.56
N PRO A 298 -9.75 -2.49 0.34
CA PRO A 298 -10.30 -1.39 1.13
C PRO A 298 -11.81 -1.27 0.93
N VAL A 299 -12.54 -1.04 2.01
CA VAL A 299 -13.98 -0.78 2.00
C VAL A 299 -14.25 0.71 1.77
N PRO A 300 -15.19 1.06 0.86
CA PRO A 300 -15.57 2.44 0.65
C PRO A 300 -16.36 2.99 1.85
N PHE A 301 -16.18 4.28 2.14
CA PHE A 301 -17.03 5.03 3.05
C PHE A 301 -17.61 6.27 2.36
N SER A 302 -18.81 6.69 2.77
CA SER A 302 -19.46 7.92 2.31
C SER A 302 -20.06 8.64 3.51
N MET A 303 -19.92 9.97 3.57
CA MET A 303 -20.51 10.79 4.62
C MET A 303 -21.01 12.12 4.06
N CYS A 304 -22.23 12.52 4.43
CA CYS A 304 -22.85 13.76 3.97
C CYS A 304 -23.86 14.29 4.99
N ARG A 305 -24.24 15.57 4.87
CA ARG A 305 -25.41 16.09 5.61
C ARG A 305 -26.67 15.48 5.03
N LEU A 306 -27.67 15.24 5.87
CA LEU A 306 -28.97 14.72 5.42
C LEU A 306 -29.58 15.58 4.31
N ARG A 307 -29.51 16.91 4.44
CA ARG A 307 -30.00 17.83 3.39
C ARG A 307 -29.28 17.68 2.05
N ASP A 308 -27.98 17.39 2.07
CA ASP A 308 -27.20 17.18 0.85
C ASP A 308 -27.58 15.86 0.18
N PHE A 309 -27.80 14.80 0.98
CA PHE A 309 -28.36 13.53 0.51
C PHE A 309 -29.74 13.71 -0.14
N VAL A 310 -30.63 14.44 0.54
CA VAL A 310 -31.98 14.76 0.04
C VAL A 310 -31.90 15.54 -1.27
N GLY A 311 -30.97 16.51 -1.37
CA GLY A 311 -30.70 17.22 -2.62
C GLY A 311 -30.23 16.29 -3.74
N ALA A 312 -29.33 15.36 -3.44
CA ALA A 312 -28.76 14.42 -4.41
C ALA A 312 -29.79 13.43 -4.99
N VAL A 313 -30.74 12.96 -4.18
CA VAL A 313 -31.81 12.05 -4.64
C VAL A 313 -32.94 12.74 -5.41
N GLY A 314 -32.85 14.08 -5.59
CA GLY A 314 -33.80 14.87 -6.37
C GLY A 314 -34.80 15.69 -5.55
N GLY A 315 -34.53 15.92 -4.26
CA GLY A 315 -35.23 16.88 -3.41
C GLY A 315 -36.16 16.26 -2.37
N GLU A 316 -36.70 17.10 -1.50
CA GLU A 316 -37.54 16.69 -0.36
C GLU A 316 -38.79 15.92 -0.77
N SER A 317 -39.41 16.26 -1.91
CA SER A 317 -40.63 15.60 -2.38
C SER A 317 -40.44 14.10 -2.62
N ILE A 318 -39.31 13.70 -3.22
CA ILE A 318 -38.99 12.29 -3.51
C ILE A 318 -38.76 11.50 -2.22
N ILE A 319 -38.03 12.08 -1.27
CA ILE A 319 -37.82 11.46 0.05
C ILE A 319 -39.15 11.32 0.79
N MET A 320 -40.01 12.33 0.75
CA MET A 320 -41.32 12.28 1.42
C MET A 320 -42.27 11.24 0.78
N GLU A 321 -42.13 10.94 -0.51
CA GLU A 321 -42.85 9.88 -1.22
C GLU A 321 -42.36 8.47 -0.88
N THR A 322 -41.18 8.32 -0.25
CA THR A 322 -40.62 7.01 0.13
C THR A 322 -41.58 6.27 1.07
N SER A 323 -41.99 5.04 0.72
CA SER A 323 -42.88 4.25 1.58
C SER A 323 -42.17 3.83 2.86
N LEU A 324 -42.87 3.94 3.99
CA LEU A 324 -42.45 3.43 5.30
C LEU A 324 -42.99 2.02 5.58
N ASP A 325 -43.63 1.39 4.59
CA ASP A 325 -44.14 0.03 4.74
C ASP A 325 -42.98 -0.95 4.96
N PRO A 326 -43.15 -1.95 5.85
CA PRO A 326 -42.15 -2.99 6.05
C PRO A 326 -41.94 -3.77 4.75
N PHE A 327 -40.67 -3.99 4.37
CA PHE A 327 -40.32 -4.84 3.24
C PHE A 327 -39.38 -5.97 3.67
N PRO A 328 -39.62 -7.22 3.21
CA PRO A 328 -38.67 -8.30 3.40
C PRO A 328 -37.50 -8.18 2.42
N LEU A 329 -36.36 -8.79 2.76
CA LEU A 329 -35.30 -9.05 1.78
C LEU A 329 -35.87 -9.95 0.66
N PRO A 330 -35.65 -9.62 -0.63
CA PRO A 330 -36.28 -10.37 -1.72
C PRO A 330 -35.68 -11.78 -1.83
N ALA A 331 -36.54 -12.80 -1.92
CA ALA A 331 -36.11 -14.17 -2.18
C ALA A 331 -35.59 -14.33 -3.63
N VAL A 332 -34.65 -15.25 -3.84
CA VAL A 332 -34.16 -15.65 -5.17
C VAL A 332 -35.02 -16.80 -5.70
N LYS A 333 -35.57 -16.66 -6.92
CA LYS A 333 -36.34 -17.73 -7.56
C LYS A 333 -35.39 -18.67 -8.31
N ALA A 334 -35.68 -19.98 -8.30
CA ALA A 334 -34.89 -20.95 -9.06
C ALA A 334 -34.90 -20.61 -10.56
N GLY A 335 -33.74 -20.30 -11.13
CA GLY A 335 -33.56 -19.95 -12.54
C GLY A 335 -33.38 -18.45 -12.85
N GLU A 336 -33.42 -17.56 -11.85
CA GLU A 336 -33.00 -16.16 -12.05
C GLU A 336 -31.51 -16.10 -12.45
N ASN A 337 -31.22 -15.52 -13.61
CA ASN A 337 -29.86 -15.21 -14.06
C ASN A 337 -29.72 -13.70 -14.24
N LEU A 338 -28.53 -13.15 -13.97
CA LEU A 338 -28.21 -11.72 -14.13
C LEU A 338 -28.40 -11.18 -15.57
N GLY A 339 -28.66 -12.06 -16.54
CA GLY A 339 -28.90 -11.68 -17.94
C GLY A 339 -30.28 -11.10 -18.24
N GLU A 340 -31.30 -11.30 -17.39
CA GLU A 340 -32.65 -10.76 -17.65
C GLU A 340 -32.81 -9.28 -17.23
N THR A 341 -31.91 -8.75 -16.40
CA THR A 341 -31.87 -7.34 -15.97
C THR A 341 -31.30 -6.38 -17.03
N GLU A 342 -30.72 -6.88 -18.14
CA GLU A 342 -30.25 -6.03 -19.25
C GLU A 342 -31.38 -5.22 -19.94
N ASN A 343 -32.64 -5.67 -19.82
CA ASN A 343 -33.77 -4.92 -20.38
C ASN A 343 -34.23 -3.75 -19.50
N ALA A 344 -33.89 -3.73 -18.19
CA ALA A 344 -34.24 -2.63 -17.29
C ALA A 344 -33.24 -1.46 -17.37
N GLU A 345 -31.99 -1.71 -17.78
CA GLU A 345 -30.97 -0.67 -17.99
C GLU A 345 -31.33 0.28 -19.15
N LYS A 346 -32.10 -0.20 -20.14
CA LYS A 346 -32.55 0.65 -21.26
C LYS A 346 -33.54 1.74 -20.85
N GLU A 347 -34.38 1.51 -19.83
CA GLU A 347 -35.35 2.52 -19.37
C GLU A 347 -34.78 3.53 -18.36
N ARG A 348 -33.72 3.18 -17.59
CA ARG A 348 -33.05 4.13 -16.67
C ARG A 348 -32.14 5.15 -17.37
N SER A 349 -31.83 4.97 -18.66
CA SER A 349 -30.89 5.81 -19.43
C SER A 349 -31.34 7.26 -19.71
N SER A 350 -32.48 7.73 -19.18
CA SER A 350 -33.04 9.05 -19.48
C SER A 350 -32.81 10.15 -18.44
N LYS A 351 -32.22 9.86 -17.27
CA LYS A 351 -31.86 10.90 -16.28
C LYS A 351 -30.42 10.73 -15.80
N GLN A 352 -29.57 11.65 -16.25
CA GLN A 352 -28.18 11.75 -15.85
C GLN A 352 -28.11 12.20 -14.38
N LEU A 353 -27.95 11.25 -13.44
CA LEU A 353 -27.72 11.57 -12.03
C LEU A 353 -26.35 12.26 -11.89
N LYS A 354 -26.32 13.38 -11.17
CA LYS A 354 -25.13 14.23 -11.01
C LYS A 354 -24.77 14.26 -9.52
N ALA A 355 -23.52 13.97 -9.19
CA ALA A 355 -23.04 14.07 -7.81
C ALA A 355 -23.26 15.50 -7.28
N PHE A 356 -23.85 15.61 -6.08
CA PHE A 356 -24.17 16.89 -5.44
C PHE A 356 -22.89 17.67 -5.09
N SER A 357 -21.84 16.97 -4.63
CA SER A 357 -20.43 17.40 -4.55
C SER A 357 -19.52 16.19 -4.29
N GLY A 358 -18.21 16.26 -4.57
CA GLY A 358 -17.26 15.15 -4.37
C GLY A 358 -16.96 14.34 -5.64
N ASP A 359 -16.31 13.18 -5.48
CA ASP A 359 -15.96 12.29 -6.59
C ASP A 359 -17.23 11.81 -7.32
N SER A 360 -17.11 11.57 -8.62
CA SER A 360 -18.26 11.47 -9.55
C SER A 360 -19.02 10.14 -9.50
N VAL A 361 -18.99 9.47 -8.36
CA VAL A 361 -19.68 8.21 -8.13
C VAL A 361 -21.11 8.50 -7.72
N CYS A 362 -22.04 8.17 -8.61
CA CYS A 362 -23.47 8.38 -8.44
C CYS A 362 -24.23 7.06 -8.17
N GLU A 363 -23.54 5.92 -8.22
CA GLU A 363 -24.07 4.58 -7.92
C GLU A 363 -23.01 3.73 -7.20
N LEU A 364 -23.43 2.99 -6.17
CA LEU A 364 -22.61 1.99 -5.49
C LEU A 364 -22.63 0.69 -6.32
N SER A 365 -21.48 0.31 -6.88
CA SER A 365 -21.30 -0.97 -7.57
C SER A 365 -19.98 -1.61 -7.20
N GLU A 366 -19.89 -2.93 -7.29
CA GLU A 366 -18.62 -3.67 -7.12
C GLU A 366 -17.53 -3.14 -8.06
N ILE A 367 -17.92 -2.67 -9.24
CA ILE A 367 -17.01 -2.05 -10.22
C ILE A 367 -16.50 -0.69 -9.73
N ALA A 368 -17.33 0.14 -9.09
CA ALA A 368 -16.90 1.43 -8.52
C ALA A 368 -15.97 1.23 -7.31
N ALA A 369 -16.22 0.19 -6.51
CA ALA A 369 -15.36 -0.22 -5.39
C ALA A 369 -14.02 -0.78 -5.88
N ALA A 370 -14.01 -1.70 -6.84
CA ALA A 370 -12.79 -2.28 -7.43
C ALA A 370 -11.93 -1.24 -8.18
N ARG A 371 -12.57 -0.24 -8.80
CA ARG A 371 -11.87 0.90 -9.43
C ARG A 371 -11.35 1.91 -8.40
N GLY A 372 -11.70 1.78 -7.13
CA GLY A 372 -11.31 2.66 -6.04
C GLY A 372 -11.69 4.12 -6.27
N CYS A 373 -12.89 4.34 -6.82
CA CYS A 373 -13.45 5.66 -7.14
C CYS A 373 -14.18 6.32 -5.95
N LEU A 374 -14.19 5.67 -4.79
CA LEU A 374 -14.67 6.20 -3.51
C LEU A 374 -13.44 6.36 -2.60
N GLY A 375 -13.32 7.50 -1.92
CA GLY A 375 -12.11 7.96 -1.22
C GLY A 375 -11.34 6.85 -0.50
N ARG A 376 -10.06 6.70 -0.86
CA ARG A 376 -9.17 5.68 -0.28
C ARG A 376 -8.51 6.22 0.99
N PHE A 377 -8.55 5.45 2.06
CA PHE A 377 -7.48 5.41 3.07
C PHE A 377 -6.67 4.12 2.88
N PRO A 378 -5.34 4.12 3.14
CA PRO A 378 -4.56 2.89 3.14
C PRO A 378 -5.09 1.97 4.24
N GLY A 379 -5.43 0.72 3.90
CA GLY A 379 -6.00 -0.27 4.84
C GLY A 379 -5.16 -0.51 6.10
N GLY A 380 -3.89 -0.09 6.12
CA GLY A 380 -3.02 -0.13 7.31
C GLY A 380 -3.31 0.93 8.39
N GLN A 381 -4.11 1.96 8.11
CA GLN A 381 -4.48 3.00 9.11
C GLN A 381 -5.87 2.81 9.73
N MET A 382 -6.74 1.95 9.16
CA MET A 382 -7.99 1.51 9.82
C MET A 382 -7.82 0.25 10.68
N MET A 383 -6.74 -0.52 10.46
CA MET A 383 -6.55 -1.87 11.00
C MET A 383 -5.50 -1.95 12.12
N VAL A 384 -5.52 -1.04 13.10
CA VAL A 384 -4.60 -1.17 14.25
C VAL A 384 -5.26 -1.28 15.62
N GLU A 385 -6.54 -0.91 15.83
CA GLU A 385 -7.18 -1.13 17.16
C GLU A 385 -8.58 -1.77 17.18
N PHE A 386 -9.28 -1.91 16.06
CA PHE A 386 -10.58 -2.59 15.99
C PHE A 386 -10.51 -3.81 15.07
N SER A 387 -10.22 -4.98 15.66
CA SER A 387 -10.50 -6.23 14.98
C SER A 387 -12.01 -6.54 15.08
N SER A 388 -12.57 -6.98 13.96
CA SER A 388 -13.86 -7.67 13.74
C SER A 388 -15.17 -6.86 13.65
N HIS A 389 -15.71 -6.83 12.41
CA HIS A 389 -17.12 -6.94 11.96
C HIS A 389 -18.02 -5.71 12.07
N PHE A 390 -18.45 -5.07 10.97
CA PHE A 390 -19.51 -4.04 10.81
C PHE A 390 -19.80 -3.50 9.35
N GLU A 391 -20.94 -3.80 8.71
CA GLU A 391 -21.53 -2.87 7.71
C GLU A 391 -22.47 -1.87 8.42
N VAL A 392 -22.25 -0.56 8.25
CA VAL A 392 -22.78 0.47 9.15
C VAL A 392 -23.40 1.65 8.43
N ILE A 393 -24.57 2.06 8.91
CA ILE A 393 -25.05 3.44 8.76
C ILE A 393 -24.88 4.16 10.11
N MET A 394 -24.01 5.18 10.15
CA MET A 394 -23.82 6.03 11.34
C MET A 394 -24.55 7.35 11.14
N VAL A 395 -25.29 7.77 12.15
CA VAL A 395 -26.04 9.03 12.14
C VAL A 395 -25.66 9.87 13.35
N ASP A 396 -25.22 11.09 13.11
CA ASP A 396 -24.85 12.07 14.15
C ASP A 396 -25.85 13.23 14.18
N LYS A 397 -26.14 13.75 15.37
CA LYS A 397 -27.16 14.78 15.67
C LYS A 397 -26.50 15.99 16.34
N ASP A 398 -26.49 17.13 15.63
CA ASP A 398 -26.04 18.42 16.19
C ASP A 398 -27.23 19.25 16.74
N SER A 399 -27.05 19.82 17.94
CA SER A 399 -28.00 20.78 18.56
C SER A 399 -27.53 22.23 18.37
N LEU A 400 -28.46 23.18 18.18
CA LEU A 400 -28.20 24.60 17.83
C LEU A 400 -27.59 25.49 18.94
N GLU A 401 -27.13 24.94 20.08
CA GLU A 401 -26.46 25.76 21.09
C GLU A 401 -25.00 26.09 20.73
N PRO A 402 -24.51 27.34 20.96
CA PRO A 402 -23.20 27.79 20.49
C PRO A 402 -21.97 27.13 21.15
N SER A 403 -22.15 26.15 22.03
CA SER A 403 -21.09 25.58 22.86
C SER A 403 -20.49 24.27 22.34
N ILE A 404 -20.97 23.72 21.23
CA ILE A 404 -20.51 22.41 20.71
C ILE A 404 -20.12 22.51 19.22
N LEU A 405 -19.05 23.27 18.94
CA LEU A 405 -18.28 23.16 17.68
C LEU A 405 -17.27 21.98 17.73
N LYS A 406 -17.66 20.86 18.36
CA LYS A 406 -16.80 19.68 18.61
C LYS A 406 -17.01 18.51 17.63
N THR A 407 -18.06 18.53 16.82
CA THR A 407 -18.51 17.40 15.98
C THR A 407 -17.58 17.10 14.80
N GLN A 408 -16.97 18.14 14.18
CA GLN A 408 -15.97 17.90 13.12
C GLN A 408 -14.67 17.27 13.64
N SER A 409 -14.21 17.62 14.86
CA SER A 409 -12.95 17.05 15.39
C SER A 409 -13.14 15.66 16.00
N SER A 410 -14.31 15.32 16.52
CA SER A 410 -14.59 14.01 17.12
C SER A 410 -14.81 12.90 16.09
N LEU A 411 -15.40 13.22 14.92
CA LEU A 411 -15.49 12.31 13.76
C LEU A 411 -14.14 12.11 13.06
N LEU A 412 -13.28 13.15 13.01
CA LEU A 412 -11.88 13.02 12.57
C LEU A 412 -11.03 12.22 13.58
N ASN A 413 -11.27 12.37 14.89
CA ASN A 413 -10.59 11.62 15.96
C ASN A 413 -11.04 10.16 16.12
N LEU A 414 -12.02 9.67 15.34
CA LEU A 414 -12.21 8.21 15.18
C LEU A 414 -10.99 7.55 14.51
N THR A 415 -10.13 8.34 13.85
CA THR A 415 -8.90 7.87 13.17
C THR A 415 -7.59 8.18 13.92
N GLU A 416 -7.65 8.86 15.07
CA GLU A 416 -6.46 9.17 15.88
C GLU A 416 -6.60 8.56 17.29
N LEU A 417 -5.90 7.44 17.53
CA LEU A 417 -5.57 6.98 18.87
C LEU A 417 -4.11 7.37 19.20
N PRO A 418 -3.82 7.93 20.39
CA PRO A 418 -2.46 8.30 20.76
C PRO A 418 -1.63 7.07 21.16
N MET A 419 -0.43 6.95 20.59
CA MET A 419 0.59 6.01 21.06
C MET A 419 1.10 6.42 22.46
N GLN A 420 0.81 5.64 23.48
CA GLN A 420 1.70 5.50 24.64
C GLN A 420 2.47 4.18 24.53
N GLN A 421 3.79 4.28 24.66
CA GLN A 421 4.78 3.21 24.54
C GLN A 421 4.43 1.96 25.39
N PRO A 422 4.91 0.78 24.95
CA PRO A 422 5.56 -0.11 25.90
C PRO A 422 6.99 -0.48 25.47
N THR A 423 7.95 0.03 26.25
CA THR A 423 9.12 -0.66 26.82
C THR A 423 9.72 -1.86 26.06
N GLN A 424 10.87 -1.60 25.43
CA GLN A 424 12.16 -2.32 25.30
C GLN A 424 12.41 -3.73 25.95
N LYS A 425 11.43 -4.59 26.25
CA LYS A 425 11.66 -5.92 26.87
C LYS A 425 11.03 -7.11 26.17
N PHE A 426 10.40 -6.93 25.01
CA PHE A 426 9.78 -8.05 24.26
C PHE A 426 10.63 -8.61 23.10
N TYR A 427 11.79 -8.00 22.81
CA TYR A 427 12.67 -8.40 21.70
C TYR A 427 13.71 -9.49 22.05
N ASP A 428 13.80 -9.92 23.32
CA ASP A 428 14.86 -10.84 23.78
C ASP A 428 14.40 -12.28 24.11
N PHE A 429 13.15 -12.70 23.79
CA PHE A 429 12.66 -14.00 24.27
C PHE A 429 12.17 -15.03 23.24
N CYS A 430 12.28 -14.81 21.92
CA CYS A 430 11.76 -15.80 20.95
C CYS A 430 12.58 -15.96 19.65
N ILE A 431 13.89 -16.26 19.75
CA ILE A 431 14.66 -17.13 18.82
C ILE A 431 15.79 -17.75 19.69
N PRO A 432 15.85 -19.08 19.92
CA PRO A 432 16.52 -19.96 18.94
C PRO A 432 16.03 -21.42 18.84
N ASN A 433 16.36 -22.01 17.68
CA ASN A 433 16.47 -23.45 17.34
C ASN A 433 15.19 -24.20 16.95
N LEU A 434 15.05 -24.50 15.65
CA LEU A 434 15.27 -25.86 15.12
C LEU A 434 15.11 -25.90 13.59
N TYR A 435 16.24 -25.79 12.87
CA TYR A 435 16.45 -26.49 11.60
C TYR A 435 17.31 -27.70 11.93
N PRO A 436 16.70 -28.84 12.29
CA PRO A 436 17.01 -30.08 11.58
C PRO A 436 15.80 -31.05 11.58
N LEU A 437 14.90 -30.93 10.60
CA LEU A 437 13.88 -31.97 10.35
C LEU A 437 13.49 -32.14 8.87
N ILE A 438 14.14 -31.40 7.97
CA ILE A 438 13.95 -31.53 6.51
C ILE A 438 14.95 -32.54 5.89
N ALA A 439 15.93 -33.04 6.65
CA ALA A 439 16.91 -34.02 6.18
C ALA A 439 16.50 -35.50 6.39
N ILE A 440 15.32 -35.79 6.97
CA ILE A 440 14.90 -37.19 7.26
C ILE A 440 13.66 -37.63 6.45
N MET A 441 12.95 -36.72 5.77
CA MET A 441 11.77 -37.07 4.96
C MET A 441 12.05 -37.37 3.48
N LEU A 442 13.29 -37.25 3.01
CA LEU A 442 13.68 -37.49 1.60
C LEU A 442 14.37 -38.84 1.34
N SER A 443 14.32 -39.81 2.28
CA SER A 443 15.00 -41.12 2.12
C SER A 443 14.10 -42.34 2.07
N LYS A 444 12.77 -42.18 2.02
CA LYS A 444 11.85 -43.32 1.86
C LYS A 444 10.73 -42.98 0.89
N LEU A 445 10.96 -43.28 -0.40
CA LEU A 445 9.97 -43.79 -1.35
C LEU A 445 10.70 -44.09 -2.67
N LYS A 446 11.42 -45.22 -2.69
CA LYS A 446 11.80 -45.95 -3.90
C LYS A 446 11.08 -47.30 -3.88
N GLY A 447 10.39 -47.63 -4.97
CA GLY A 447 10.06 -49.01 -5.32
C GLY A 447 8.59 -49.25 -5.66
N GLY A 448 8.31 -49.54 -6.93
CA GLY A 448 7.05 -50.16 -7.36
C GLY A 448 6.66 -49.85 -8.80
N GLU A 449 7.29 -50.53 -9.76
CA GLU A 449 6.90 -50.56 -11.19
C GLU A 449 5.66 -51.44 -11.47
N GLN A 450 5.05 -51.17 -12.63
CA GLN A 450 4.18 -51.99 -13.52
C GLN A 450 2.72 -51.52 -13.56
N CYS A 451 1.99 -51.47 -14.68
CA CYS A 451 2.23 -51.54 -16.13
C CYS A 451 0.80 -51.42 -16.73
N LEU A 452 0.53 -50.54 -17.70
CA LEU A 452 -0.38 -50.74 -18.85
C LEU A 452 -0.71 -49.43 -19.59
N GLY A 453 -0.56 -49.47 -20.92
CA GLY A 453 -1.56 -48.92 -21.85
C GLY A 453 -1.28 -47.56 -22.49
N SER A 454 -0.59 -47.59 -23.62
CA SER A 454 -0.39 -46.52 -24.61
C SER A 454 -1.67 -45.79 -25.06
N PHE A 455 -1.58 -44.49 -25.40
CA PHE A 455 -1.94 -43.98 -26.73
C PHE A 455 -1.24 -42.64 -27.01
N VAL A 456 -0.42 -42.63 -28.06
CA VAL A 456 0.23 -41.44 -28.63
C VAL A 456 -0.64 -40.91 -29.76
N LEU A 457 -0.91 -39.60 -29.79
CA LEU A 457 -1.21 -38.89 -31.03
C LEU A 457 -0.58 -37.49 -31.02
N LYS A 458 0.39 -37.32 -31.92
CA LYS A 458 1.01 -36.05 -32.32
C LYS A 458 -0.05 -35.13 -32.93
N THR A 459 -0.02 -33.83 -32.63
CA THR A 459 -0.25 -32.77 -33.64
C THR A 459 0.15 -31.38 -33.11
N ARG A 460 0.77 -30.59 -33.99
CA ARG A 460 1.31 -29.24 -33.79
C ARG A 460 0.21 -28.21 -33.47
N PRO A 461 0.48 -27.14 -32.69
CA PRO A 461 -0.43 -26.00 -32.63
C PRO A 461 -0.26 -25.13 -33.88
N ARG A 462 -1.33 -25.00 -34.67
CA ARG A 462 -1.47 -24.01 -35.74
C ARG A 462 -1.84 -22.67 -35.13
N HIS A 463 -1.14 -21.62 -35.56
CA HIS A 463 -1.56 -20.23 -35.42
C HIS A 463 -2.98 -20.04 -35.98
N LEU A 464 -3.87 -19.45 -35.19
CA LEU A 464 -5.10 -18.82 -35.68
C LEU A 464 -4.96 -17.30 -35.53
N ARG A 465 -4.80 -16.61 -36.67
CA ARG A 465 -5.11 -15.19 -36.79
C ARG A 465 -6.64 -15.05 -36.81
N LEU A 466 -7.19 -14.22 -35.94
CA LEU A 466 -8.52 -13.64 -36.12
C LEU A 466 -8.40 -12.11 -36.11
N SER A 467 -8.44 -11.56 -37.31
CA SER A 467 -8.69 -10.16 -37.60
C SER A 467 -10.20 -9.93 -37.69
N ASN A 468 -10.76 -9.06 -36.84
CA ASN A 468 -11.56 -7.90 -37.27
C ASN A 468 -12.25 -7.21 -36.07
N GLY A 469 -11.90 -5.94 -35.87
CA GLY A 469 -12.87 -4.84 -35.91
C GLY A 469 -13.90 -4.76 -34.78
N GLY A 470 -13.50 -4.16 -33.66
CA GLY A 470 -14.42 -3.68 -32.63
C GLY A 470 -13.73 -2.67 -31.71
N ARG A 471 -13.36 -1.49 -32.23
CA ARG A 471 -12.83 -0.39 -31.42
C ARG A 471 -13.91 0.11 -30.46
N VAL A 472 -13.83 -0.26 -29.19
CA VAL A 472 -14.51 0.46 -28.11
C VAL A 472 -13.47 1.31 -27.40
N ARG A 473 -13.42 2.60 -27.78
CA ARG A 473 -12.64 3.64 -27.08
C ARG A 473 -13.24 3.84 -25.69
N ALA A 474 -12.50 3.50 -24.65
CA ALA A 474 -12.78 4.00 -23.31
C ALA A 474 -12.54 5.52 -23.29
N ARG A 475 -13.62 6.30 -23.31
CA ARG A 475 -13.58 7.75 -23.09
C ARG A 475 -13.42 8.01 -21.61
N ALA A 476 -12.26 8.56 -21.26
CA ALA A 476 -12.08 9.39 -20.09
C ALA A 476 -12.96 10.64 -20.22
N SER A 477 -13.68 11.01 -19.16
CA SER A 477 -13.83 12.42 -18.79
C SER A 477 -14.43 12.58 -17.41
N LEU A 478 -13.65 13.17 -16.50
CA LEU A 478 -14.12 14.15 -15.53
C LEU A 478 -13.01 15.16 -15.26
N ASN A 479 -12.89 16.08 -16.21
CA ASN A 479 -13.10 17.51 -16.03
C ASN A 479 -12.90 18.13 -17.42
N ALA A 480 -13.88 18.87 -17.93
CA ALA A 480 -13.70 19.63 -19.16
C ALA A 480 -12.71 20.77 -18.87
N ASP A 481 -11.43 20.43 -19.04
CA ASP A 481 -10.41 21.16 -19.82
C ASP A 481 -8.97 20.83 -19.38
N LEU A 482 -8.73 19.64 -18.82
CA LEU A 482 -7.38 19.07 -18.69
C LEU A 482 -7.30 17.80 -19.53
N LYS A 483 -6.67 17.87 -20.71
CA LYS A 483 -6.38 16.69 -21.55
C LYS A 483 -5.61 15.67 -20.69
N ALA A 484 -6.13 14.44 -20.57
CA ALA A 484 -5.37 13.35 -19.97
C ALA A 484 -4.03 13.22 -20.74
N VAL A 485 -2.91 13.45 -20.04
CA VAL A 485 -1.58 13.36 -20.64
C VAL A 485 -1.29 11.89 -20.90
N GLY A 486 -1.12 11.51 -22.16
CA GLY A 486 -0.69 10.15 -22.53
C GLY A 486 0.83 9.97 -22.42
N ILE A 487 1.26 8.71 -22.42
CA ILE A 487 2.68 8.35 -22.49
C ILE A 487 3.26 8.91 -23.81
N PRO A 488 4.40 9.62 -23.79
CA PRO A 488 5.12 10.00 -25.00
C PRO A 488 5.44 8.78 -25.85
N HIS A 489 5.36 8.90 -27.18
CA HIS A 489 5.70 7.82 -28.11
C HIS A 489 7.14 7.90 -28.63
N GLN A 490 7.89 8.93 -28.21
CA GLN A 490 9.25 9.19 -28.66
C GLN A 490 10.10 9.64 -27.46
N TRP A 491 11.34 9.17 -27.40
CA TRP A 491 12.38 9.75 -26.57
C TRP A 491 13.03 10.93 -27.29
N TYR A 492 13.52 11.91 -26.53
CA TYR A 492 14.16 13.11 -27.03
C TYR A 492 15.69 13.06 -26.85
N ASN A 493 16.43 13.35 -27.93
CA ASN A 493 17.88 13.40 -27.94
C ASN A 493 18.37 14.85 -27.98
N LEU A 494 18.91 15.33 -26.85
CA LEU A 494 19.43 16.70 -26.76
C LEU A 494 20.60 16.97 -27.70
N VAL A 495 21.39 15.97 -28.06
CA VAL A 495 22.56 16.13 -28.95
C VAL A 495 22.17 16.75 -30.29
N ALA A 496 20.96 16.49 -30.79
CA ALA A 496 20.47 17.04 -32.04
C ALA A 496 20.40 18.58 -32.02
N ASP A 497 19.99 19.18 -30.90
CA ASP A 497 19.75 20.63 -30.76
C ASP A 497 20.97 21.42 -30.27
N LEU A 498 22.05 20.75 -29.82
CA LEU A 498 23.28 21.44 -29.38
C LEU A 498 24.09 21.94 -30.58
N SER A 499 24.51 23.21 -30.51
CA SER A 499 25.40 23.86 -31.49
C SER A 499 26.82 23.31 -31.44
N VAL A 500 27.33 23.03 -30.24
CA VAL A 500 28.61 22.34 -30.01
C VAL A 500 28.30 20.91 -29.60
N LYS A 501 28.73 19.94 -30.41
CA LYS A 501 28.51 18.52 -30.12
C LYS A 501 29.40 18.04 -28.96
N PRO A 502 28.93 17.08 -28.14
CA PRO A 502 29.73 16.53 -27.06
C PRO A 502 30.98 15.83 -27.62
N PRO A 503 32.13 15.89 -26.93
CA PRO A 503 33.32 15.15 -27.33
C PRO A 503 33.06 13.64 -27.35
N PRO A 504 33.61 12.91 -28.34
CA PRO A 504 33.37 11.47 -28.45
C PRO A 504 34.07 10.72 -27.31
N PRO A 505 33.55 9.54 -26.92
CA PRO A 505 34.28 8.62 -26.05
C PRO A 505 35.54 8.12 -26.77
N LEU A 506 36.60 7.84 -26.00
CA LEU A 506 37.87 7.35 -26.51
C LEU A 506 38.14 5.92 -26.08
N HIS A 507 38.72 5.13 -26.97
CA HIS A 507 39.05 3.73 -26.72
C HIS A 507 40.16 3.63 -25.65
N PRO A 508 40.02 2.73 -24.65
CA PRO A 508 40.83 2.75 -23.43
C PRO A 508 42.32 2.50 -23.63
N LYS A 509 42.72 1.89 -24.75
CA LYS A 509 44.13 1.61 -25.05
C LYS A 509 44.76 2.53 -26.09
N THR A 510 43.96 3.00 -27.04
CA THR A 510 44.45 3.74 -28.20
C THR A 510 44.26 5.24 -28.05
N PHE A 511 43.34 5.66 -27.17
CA PHE A 511 42.89 7.05 -26.99
C PHE A 511 42.34 7.71 -28.26
N GLU A 512 41.97 6.89 -29.25
CA GLU A 512 41.24 7.31 -30.45
C GLU A 512 39.74 7.19 -30.23
N PRO A 513 38.89 7.93 -30.97
CA PRO A 513 37.43 7.80 -30.88
C PRO A 513 36.95 6.35 -31.04
N VAL A 514 36.06 5.93 -30.15
CA VAL A 514 35.46 4.57 -30.15
C VAL A 514 34.66 4.34 -31.42
N LYS A 515 34.79 3.16 -32.02
CA LYS A 515 33.97 2.72 -33.15
C LYS A 515 32.84 1.81 -32.65
N PRO A 516 31.73 1.66 -33.42
CA PRO A 516 30.64 0.76 -33.05
C PRO A 516 31.10 -0.67 -32.76
N GLU A 517 32.09 -1.18 -33.51
CA GLU A 517 32.61 -2.54 -33.33
C GLU A 517 33.27 -2.73 -31.97
N ASP A 518 33.88 -1.67 -31.41
CA ASP A 518 34.54 -1.70 -30.10
C ASP A 518 33.53 -1.84 -28.95
N LEU A 519 32.27 -1.46 -29.16
CA LEU A 519 31.17 -1.54 -28.19
C LEU A 519 30.34 -2.82 -28.31
N SER A 520 30.41 -3.48 -29.46
CA SER A 520 29.66 -4.71 -29.76
C SER A 520 29.86 -5.85 -28.77
N PRO A 521 31.01 -6.03 -28.06
CA PRO A 521 31.12 -7.03 -27.02
C PRO A 521 30.17 -6.76 -25.83
N LEU A 522 29.94 -5.48 -25.50
CA LEU A 522 29.21 -5.08 -24.30
C LEU A 522 27.73 -4.83 -24.56
N PHE A 523 27.39 -4.20 -25.69
CA PHE A 523 26.05 -3.72 -25.95
C PHE A 523 25.43 -4.36 -27.21
N PRO A 524 24.10 -4.51 -27.25
CA PRO A 524 23.37 -4.82 -28.48
C PRO A 524 23.43 -3.66 -29.48
N ASP A 525 23.31 -3.98 -30.77
CA ASP A 525 23.54 -3.09 -31.91
C ASP A 525 22.63 -1.86 -31.88
N GLU A 526 21.37 -2.03 -31.48
CA GLU A 526 20.41 -0.92 -31.43
C GLU A 526 20.76 0.08 -30.32
N LEU A 527 21.31 -0.37 -29.18
CA LEU A 527 21.78 0.55 -28.13
C LEU A 527 23.05 1.30 -28.56
N ILE A 528 23.96 0.65 -29.29
CA ILE A 528 25.15 1.29 -29.87
C ILE A 528 24.73 2.37 -30.87
N LYS A 529 23.75 2.07 -31.71
CA LYS A 529 23.17 3.02 -32.67
C LYS A 529 22.53 4.21 -31.97
N GLN A 530 21.79 4.00 -30.88
CA GLN A 530 21.21 5.08 -30.08
C GLN A 530 22.27 5.95 -29.41
N GLU A 531 23.35 5.35 -28.90
CA GLU A 531 24.47 6.08 -28.29
C GLU A 531 25.11 7.07 -29.27
N ALA A 532 25.29 6.65 -30.53
CA ALA A 532 25.87 7.45 -31.60
C ALA A 532 24.84 8.31 -32.37
N SER A 533 23.55 8.24 -32.02
CA SER A 533 22.49 8.86 -32.80
C SER A 533 22.53 10.40 -32.74
N THR A 534 22.33 11.02 -33.90
CA THR A 534 22.10 12.46 -34.04
C THR A 534 20.63 12.81 -34.29
N ASP A 535 19.76 11.79 -34.37
CA ASP A 535 18.33 12.00 -34.59
C ASP A 535 17.71 12.65 -33.37
N LYS A 536 16.83 13.63 -33.61
CA LYS A 536 16.20 14.41 -32.54
C LYS A 536 15.22 13.62 -31.69
N PHE A 537 14.49 12.71 -32.33
CA PHE A 537 13.50 11.86 -31.69
C PHE A 537 13.73 10.42 -32.09
N ILE A 538 13.62 9.52 -31.12
CA ILE A 538 13.69 8.07 -31.34
C ILE A 538 12.38 7.47 -30.85
N ASP A 539 11.70 6.73 -31.74
CA ASP A 539 10.42 6.11 -31.43
C ASP A 539 10.55 5.06 -30.31
N ILE A 540 9.58 5.04 -29.42
CA ILE A 540 9.48 4.04 -28.35
C ILE A 540 8.75 2.82 -28.93
N PRO A 541 9.36 1.61 -28.90
CA PRO A 541 8.71 0.39 -29.36
C PRO A 541 7.38 0.13 -28.66
N GLU A 542 6.42 -0.49 -29.35
CA GLU A 542 5.08 -0.78 -28.78
C GLU A 542 5.18 -1.66 -27.54
N GLU A 543 6.09 -2.64 -27.52
CA GLU A 543 6.33 -3.52 -26.39
C GLU A 543 6.90 -2.77 -25.17
N VAL A 544 7.71 -1.74 -25.41
CA VAL A 544 8.23 -0.88 -24.33
C VAL A 544 7.12 0.03 -23.80
N LEU A 545 6.26 0.57 -24.68
CA LEU A 545 5.09 1.36 -24.29
C LEU A 545 4.09 0.54 -23.46
N ASP A 546 3.86 -0.71 -23.85
CA ASP A 546 2.98 -1.65 -23.11
C ASP A 546 3.47 -1.83 -21.68
N ILE A 547 4.77 -2.10 -21.47
CA ILE A 547 5.35 -2.23 -20.14
C ILE A 547 5.35 -0.90 -19.38
N TYR A 548 5.68 0.22 -20.05
CA TYR A 548 5.60 1.54 -19.43
C TYR A 548 4.20 1.84 -18.89
N SER A 549 3.13 1.34 -19.54
CA SER A 549 1.74 1.54 -19.09
C SER A 549 1.44 1.00 -17.70
N LEU A 550 2.29 0.12 -17.16
CA LEU A 550 2.18 -0.38 -15.79
C LEU A 550 2.35 0.72 -14.73
N TRP A 551 3.09 1.81 -15.01
CA TRP A 551 3.31 2.91 -14.06
C TRP A 551 3.38 4.31 -14.67
N ARG A 552 3.43 4.43 -16.00
CA ARG A 552 3.51 5.71 -16.72
C ARG A 552 2.15 6.09 -17.34
N PRO A 553 1.86 7.39 -17.46
CA PRO A 553 2.68 8.53 -17.03
C PRO A 553 2.73 8.67 -15.51
N THR A 554 3.88 9.07 -14.98
CA THR A 554 4.05 9.25 -13.53
C THR A 554 3.41 10.57 -13.07
N PRO A 555 2.93 10.69 -11.83
CA PRO A 555 2.21 11.87 -11.40
C PRO A 555 3.13 13.10 -11.24
N LEU A 556 2.61 14.26 -11.64
CA LEU A 556 3.13 15.58 -11.28
C LEU A 556 2.28 16.13 -10.14
N ILE A 557 2.89 16.34 -8.97
CA ILE A 557 2.15 16.65 -7.74
C ILE A 557 2.58 18.02 -7.23
N ARG A 558 1.60 18.84 -6.80
CA ARG A 558 1.87 20.10 -6.12
C ARG A 558 2.00 19.89 -4.61
N ALA A 559 3.13 20.26 -4.03
CA ALA A 559 3.45 20.12 -2.61
C ALA A 559 2.82 21.24 -1.76
N LYS A 560 1.48 21.35 -1.80
CA LYS A 560 0.73 22.43 -1.12
C LYS A 560 0.96 22.46 0.40
N ARG A 561 1.24 21.31 1.04
CA ARG A 561 1.45 21.26 2.49
C ARG A 561 2.86 21.71 2.83
N LEU A 562 3.85 21.38 2.01
CA LEU A 562 5.20 21.93 2.11
C LEU A 562 5.20 23.45 1.85
N GLU A 563 4.50 23.93 0.83
CA GLU A 563 4.30 25.37 0.56
C GLU A 563 3.75 26.08 1.83
N LYS A 564 2.69 25.52 2.42
CA LYS A 564 2.08 26.03 3.67
C LYS A 564 3.04 25.98 4.85
N LEU A 565 3.78 24.88 5.02
CA LEU A 565 4.77 24.71 6.10
C LEU A 565 5.86 25.78 6.03
N LEU A 566 6.38 26.06 4.84
CA LEU A 566 7.43 27.06 4.62
C LEU A 566 6.90 28.51 4.68
N ASN A 567 5.58 28.69 4.52
CA ASN A 567 4.93 29.98 4.33
C ASN A 567 5.60 30.76 3.19
N THR A 568 5.75 30.08 2.04
CA THR A 568 6.40 30.63 0.84
C THR A 568 5.35 31.07 -0.18
N PRO A 569 5.61 32.15 -0.96
CA PRO A 569 4.81 32.48 -2.13
C PRO A 569 5.09 31.57 -3.34
N ALA A 570 6.14 30.75 -3.28
CA ALA A 570 6.49 29.82 -4.35
C ALA A 570 5.47 28.69 -4.50
N ARG A 571 5.27 28.20 -5.73
CA ARG A 571 4.47 27.02 -6.06
C ARG A 571 5.43 25.87 -6.34
N ILE A 572 5.35 24.80 -5.54
CA ILE A 572 6.30 23.70 -5.58
C ILE A 572 5.62 22.49 -6.22
N TYR A 573 6.15 22.03 -7.34
CA TYR A 573 5.72 20.82 -8.04
C TYR A 573 6.84 19.79 -8.01
N TYR A 574 6.48 18.51 -7.91
CA TYR A 574 7.44 17.42 -8.03
C TYR A 574 6.94 16.32 -8.96
N LYS A 575 7.84 15.89 -9.85
CA LYS A 575 7.61 14.77 -10.77
C LYS A 575 8.02 13.49 -10.06
N TYR A 576 7.03 12.67 -9.68
CA TYR A 576 7.23 11.53 -8.78
C TYR A 576 7.47 10.21 -9.52
N GLU A 577 8.74 9.84 -9.70
CA GLU A 577 9.15 8.60 -10.37
C GLU A 577 9.18 7.38 -9.44
N GLY A 578 8.88 7.56 -8.15
CA GLY A 578 8.84 6.48 -7.17
C GLY A 578 7.67 5.50 -7.31
N VAL A 579 6.73 5.76 -8.22
CA VAL A 579 5.57 4.88 -8.49
C VAL A 579 5.91 3.62 -9.30
N SER A 580 7.12 3.54 -9.87
CA SER A 580 7.51 2.38 -10.68
C SER A 580 7.65 1.11 -9.82
N PRO A 581 7.60 -0.09 -10.42
CA PRO A 581 7.75 -1.35 -9.70
C PRO A 581 9.04 -1.44 -8.87
N ALA A 582 10.13 -0.85 -9.36
CA ALA A 582 11.41 -0.79 -8.66
C ALA A 582 11.55 0.42 -7.69
N GLY A 583 10.53 1.27 -7.59
CA GLY A 583 10.50 2.42 -6.69
C GLY A 583 11.38 3.59 -7.12
N SER A 584 11.75 3.70 -8.40
CA SER A 584 12.60 4.79 -8.93
C SER A 584 12.44 5.03 -10.44
N HIS A 585 13.12 6.02 -11.00
CA HIS A 585 13.17 6.30 -12.45
C HIS A 585 13.90 5.23 -13.29
N LYS A 586 14.65 4.31 -12.66
CA LYS A 586 15.55 3.40 -13.36
C LYS A 586 14.88 2.37 -14.30
N PRO A 587 13.64 1.89 -14.08
CA PRO A 587 12.94 1.05 -15.05
C PRO A 587 12.77 1.69 -16.42
N ASN A 588 12.75 3.03 -16.51
CA ASN A 588 12.61 3.74 -17.78
C ASN A 588 13.73 3.37 -18.77
N THR A 589 14.96 3.10 -18.30
CA THR A 589 16.04 2.60 -19.19
C THR A 589 16.22 1.08 -19.12
N ALA A 590 15.85 0.44 -17.99
CA ALA A 590 16.00 -1.00 -17.85
C ALA A 590 15.13 -1.78 -18.86
N VAL A 591 13.87 -1.34 -19.04
CA VAL A 591 12.92 -1.96 -19.97
C VAL A 591 13.38 -1.90 -21.42
N PRO A 592 13.74 -0.74 -22.00
CA PRO A 592 14.24 -0.72 -23.38
C PRO A 592 15.57 -1.47 -23.53
N GLN A 593 16.47 -1.44 -22.54
CA GLN A 593 17.70 -2.24 -22.61
C GLN A 593 17.40 -3.74 -22.63
N ALA A 594 16.50 -4.23 -21.76
CA ALA A 594 16.09 -5.64 -21.77
C ALA A 594 15.38 -6.01 -23.09
N PHE A 595 14.50 -5.13 -23.58
CA PHE A 595 13.81 -5.32 -24.87
C PHE A 595 14.80 -5.49 -26.03
N TYR A 596 15.74 -4.56 -26.22
CA TYR A 596 16.68 -4.62 -27.35
C TYR A 596 17.64 -5.82 -27.26
N ASN A 597 18.04 -6.22 -26.04
CA ASN A 597 18.80 -7.45 -25.83
C ASN A 597 17.99 -8.69 -26.24
N ALA A 598 16.74 -8.81 -25.76
CA ALA A 598 15.86 -9.91 -26.12
C ALA A 598 15.57 -9.96 -27.62
N GLN A 599 15.35 -8.80 -28.25
CA GLN A 599 15.12 -8.66 -29.69
C GLN A 599 16.33 -9.12 -30.52
N GLN A 600 17.55 -8.81 -30.07
CA GLN A 600 18.79 -9.28 -30.71
C GLN A 600 19.07 -10.78 -30.45
N GLY A 601 18.28 -11.42 -29.58
CA GLY A 601 18.40 -12.85 -29.26
C GLY A 601 19.39 -13.17 -28.15
N ILE A 602 19.83 -12.16 -27.40
CA ILE A 602 20.68 -12.32 -26.19
C ILE A 602 19.90 -13.13 -25.15
N LYS A 603 20.63 -13.93 -24.36
CA LYS A 603 20.05 -14.79 -23.32
C LYS A 603 20.35 -14.28 -21.92
N ASN A 604 21.57 -13.79 -21.73
CA ASN A 604 22.05 -13.35 -20.44
C ASN A 604 22.34 -11.85 -20.46
N VAL A 605 21.96 -11.15 -19.41
CA VAL A 605 22.45 -9.79 -19.16
C VAL A 605 23.13 -9.72 -17.80
N VAL A 606 24.17 -8.91 -17.75
CA VAL A 606 24.97 -8.68 -16.54
C VAL A 606 25.02 -7.20 -16.21
N THR A 607 25.08 -6.90 -14.92
CA THR A 607 25.20 -5.52 -14.48
C THR A 607 25.81 -5.36 -13.09
N GLU A 608 26.22 -4.14 -12.75
CA GLU A 608 26.58 -3.73 -11.39
C GLU A 608 25.36 -3.21 -10.61
N THR A 609 25.46 -3.10 -9.29
CA THR A 609 24.60 -2.20 -8.53
C THR A 609 25.25 -1.77 -7.22
N GLY A 610 25.03 -0.51 -6.82
CA GLY A 610 25.43 -0.03 -5.50
C GLY A 610 24.38 -0.38 -4.45
N ALA A 611 23.51 0.59 -4.15
CA ALA A 611 22.46 0.44 -3.16
C ALA A 611 21.35 -0.57 -3.55
N GLY A 612 21.24 -0.94 -4.84
CA GLY A 612 20.33 -1.98 -5.35
C GLY A 612 19.27 -1.52 -6.35
N GLN A 613 18.97 -0.21 -6.45
CA GLN A 613 17.86 0.28 -7.30
C GLN A 613 18.01 -0.08 -8.78
N TRP A 614 19.23 -0.04 -9.31
CA TRP A 614 19.49 -0.36 -10.72
C TRP A 614 19.31 -1.85 -10.98
N GLY A 615 19.99 -2.70 -10.21
CA GLY A 615 19.80 -4.16 -10.28
C GLY A 615 18.35 -4.59 -10.10
N CYS A 616 17.58 -3.96 -9.20
CA CYS A 616 16.13 -4.21 -9.06
C CYS A 616 15.38 -3.89 -10.36
N SER A 617 15.70 -2.77 -11.00
CA SER A 617 15.04 -2.32 -12.23
C SER A 617 15.35 -3.25 -13.42
N LEU A 618 16.61 -3.70 -13.53
CA LEU A 618 17.01 -4.64 -14.57
C LEU A 618 16.44 -6.03 -14.33
N ALA A 619 16.47 -6.54 -13.09
CA ALA A 619 15.86 -7.82 -12.73
C ALA A 619 14.36 -7.86 -13.10
N PHE A 620 13.62 -6.80 -12.76
CA PHE A 620 12.23 -6.66 -13.16
C PHE A 620 12.07 -6.69 -14.69
N ALA A 621 12.83 -5.87 -15.42
CA ALA A 621 12.75 -5.81 -16.88
C ALA A 621 13.08 -7.17 -17.55
N CYS A 622 14.13 -7.85 -17.09
CA CYS A 622 14.54 -9.16 -17.58
C CYS A 622 13.47 -10.23 -17.37
N SER A 623 12.79 -10.19 -16.21
CA SER A 623 11.69 -11.13 -15.92
C SER A 623 10.53 -11.03 -16.92
N LEU A 624 10.29 -9.84 -17.51
CA LEU A 624 9.24 -9.63 -18.51
C LEU A 624 9.64 -10.10 -19.91
N PHE A 625 10.94 -10.10 -20.22
CA PHE A 625 11.47 -10.46 -21.54
C PHE A 625 12.12 -11.85 -21.59
N GLY A 626 12.10 -12.61 -20.49
CA GLY A 626 12.68 -13.94 -20.42
C GLY A 626 14.21 -13.95 -20.58
N LEU A 627 14.88 -12.93 -20.05
CA LEU A 627 16.35 -12.83 -19.99
C LEU A 627 16.85 -13.29 -18.63
N ASP A 628 17.96 -14.02 -18.60
CA ASP A 628 18.70 -14.31 -17.39
C ASP A 628 19.45 -13.04 -16.94
N CYS A 629 19.43 -12.74 -15.65
CA CYS A 629 20.02 -11.52 -15.09
C CYS A 629 21.01 -11.85 -13.97
N GLU A 630 22.29 -11.52 -14.14
CA GLU A 630 23.29 -11.58 -13.06
C GLU A 630 23.71 -10.17 -12.61
N VAL A 631 23.73 -9.93 -11.31
CA VAL A 631 23.99 -8.61 -10.72
C VAL A 631 25.16 -8.67 -9.75
N TRP A 632 26.20 -7.86 -9.96
CA TRP A 632 27.28 -7.65 -9.01
C TRP A 632 26.94 -6.46 -8.11
N GLN A 633 26.51 -6.75 -6.89
CA GLN A 633 26.18 -5.74 -5.90
C GLN A 633 27.37 -5.45 -5.00
N VAL A 634 27.71 -4.17 -4.81
CA VAL A 634 28.79 -3.73 -3.90
C VAL A 634 28.63 -4.41 -2.52
N ARG A 635 29.66 -5.10 -2.05
CA ARG A 635 29.61 -5.98 -0.86
C ARG A 635 29.03 -5.29 0.37
N ALA A 636 29.53 -4.10 0.72
CA ALA A 636 28.99 -3.34 1.84
C ALA A 636 27.48 -3.06 1.71
N SER A 637 26.98 -2.83 0.48
CA SER A 637 25.54 -2.63 0.23
C SER A 637 24.76 -3.94 0.19
N TYR A 638 25.35 -5.02 -0.32
CA TYR A 638 24.78 -6.36 -0.30
C TYR A 638 24.46 -6.82 1.13
N ASP A 639 25.37 -6.54 2.06
CA ASP A 639 25.22 -6.91 3.47
C ASP A 639 24.27 -5.98 4.23
N GLN A 640 24.36 -4.65 3.99
CA GLN A 640 23.57 -3.65 4.73
C GLN A 640 22.14 -3.46 4.19
N LYS A 641 21.87 -3.80 2.92
CA LYS A 641 20.59 -3.56 2.24
C LYS A 641 19.98 -4.84 1.67
N PRO A 642 19.65 -5.84 2.53
CA PRO A 642 19.19 -7.15 2.07
C PRO A 642 17.86 -7.09 1.30
N TYR A 643 16.99 -6.12 1.59
CA TYR A 643 15.68 -6.04 0.93
C TYR A 643 15.75 -5.80 -0.57
N ARG A 644 16.72 -5.00 -1.05
CA ARG A 644 16.91 -4.84 -2.50
C ARG A 644 17.51 -6.07 -3.15
N ARG A 645 18.35 -6.82 -2.44
CA ARG A 645 18.81 -8.14 -2.89
C ARG A 645 17.64 -9.10 -3.05
N LEU A 646 16.82 -9.24 -2.01
CA LEU A 646 15.64 -10.10 -2.03
C LEU A 646 14.66 -9.71 -3.15
N MET A 647 14.50 -8.41 -3.42
CA MET A 647 13.69 -7.89 -4.52
C MET A 647 14.23 -8.31 -5.90
N MET A 648 15.56 -8.23 -6.11
CA MET A 648 16.20 -8.74 -7.32
C MET A 648 16.01 -10.25 -7.48
N GLU A 649 16.24 -11.02 -6.42
CA GLU A 649 16.08 -12.49 -6.40
C GLU A 649 14.61 -12.91 -6.63
N THR A 650 13.65 -12.13 -6.13
CA THR A 650 12.21 -12.36 -6.36
C THR A 650 11.84 -12.24 -7.84
N TRP A 651 12.50 -11.36 -8.59
CA TRP A 651 12.35 -11.26 -10.05
C TRP A 651 13.28 -12.21 -10.82
N GLY A 652 13.93 -13.15 -10.14
CA GLY A 652 14.73 -14.21 -10.75
C GLY A 652 16.18 -13.82 -11.06
N ALA A 653 16.65 -12.66 -10.62
CA ALA A 653 18.06 -12.29 -10.81
C ALA A 653 18.98 -13.02 -9.81
N LYS A 654 20.17 -13.37 -10.27
CA LYS A 654 21.24 -13.93 -9.46
C LYS A 654 22.15 -12.81 -8.97
N VAL A 655 22.31 -12.65 -7.66
CA VAL A 655 23.04 -11.51 -7.07
C VAL A 655 24.34 -11.98 -6.43
N HIS A 656 25.45 -11.35 -6.80
CA HIS A 656 26.79 -11.62 -6.28
C HIS A 656 27.30 -10.44 -5.45
N PRO A 657 27.91 -10.67 -4.28
CA PRO A 657 28.64 -9.62 -3.58
C PRO A 657 29.95 -9.31 -4.32
N SER A 658 30.16 -8.04 -4.65
CA SER A 658 31.35 -7.51 -5.32
C SER A 658 32.29 -6.81 -4.32
N PRO A 659 33.57 -7.19 -4.20
CA PRO A 659 34.32 -8.07 -5.11
C PRO A 659 33.94 -9.54 -4.94
N SER A 660 33.75 -10.32 -6.01
CA SER A 660 33.33 -11.72 -5.95
C SER A 660 34.48 -12.71 -6.17
N SER A 661 34.29 -13.99 -5.82
CA SER A 661 35.27 -15.05 -6.12
C SER A 661 35.10 -15.65 -7.53
N ILE A 662 34.05 -15.27 -8.26
CA ILE A 662 33.68 -15.89 -9.53
C ILE A 662 34.34 -15.23 -10.75
N THR A 663 34.82 -13.99 -10.62
CA THR A 663 35.58 -13.28 -11.66
C THR A 663 37.07 -13.19 -11.32
N GLU A 664 37.93 -12.98 -12.31
CA GLU A 664 39.36 -12.79 -12.10
C GLU A 664 39.66 -11.45 -11.43
N THR A 665 38.96 -10.40 -11.83
CA THR A 665 39.06 -9.08 -11.19
C THR A 665 38.69 -9.16 -9.70
N GLY A 666 37.57 -9.81 -9.37
CA GLY A 666 37.14 -10.00 -7.99
C GLY A 666 38.12 -10.84 -7.17
N ARG A 667 38.62 -11.96 -7.72
CA ARG A 667 39.63 -12.80 -7.05
C ARG A 667 40.92 -12.04 -6.73
N LYS A 668 41.43 -11.23 -7.67
CA LYS A 668 42.63 -10.42 -7.45
C LYS A 668 42.44 -9.42 -6.30
N ILE A 669 41.30 -8.74 -6.26
CA ILE A 669 41.00 -7.77 -5.20
C ILE A 669 40.85 -8.48 -3.85
N LEU A 670 40.17 -9.62 -3.79
CA LEU A 670 40.03 -10.41 -2.56
C LEU A 670 41.36 -11.01 -2.07
N GLN A 671 42.30 -11.28 -2.97
CA GLN A 671 43.67 -11.69 -2.59
C GLN A 671 44.46 -10.54 -1.96
N MET A 672 44.28 -9.31 -2.45
CA MET A 672 44.93 -8.12 -1.91
C MET A 672 44.30 -7.65 -0.59
N ASP A 673 42.97 -7.67 -0.53
CA ASP A 673 42.18 -7.31 0.66
C ASP A 673 40.94 -8.22 0.75
N PRO A 674 41.01 -9.32 1.54
CA PRO A 674 39.87 -10.21 1.77
C PRO A 674 38.68 -9.53 2.44
N SER A 675 38.90 -8.39 3.10
CA SER A 675 37.88 -7.60 3.81
C SER A 675 37.32 -6.44 2.98
N SER A 676 37.69 -6.35 1.70
CA SER A 676 37.33 -5.24 0.84
C SER A 676 35.82 -4.97 0.85
N PRO A 677 35.36 -3.75 1.19
CA PRO A 677 33.93 -3.42 1.21
C PRO A 677 33.31 -3.31 -0.19
N GLY A 678 34.15 -3.38 -1.24
CA GLY A 678 33.78 -3.16 -2.63
C GLY A 678 33.56 -1.69 -2.98
N SER A 679 33.48 -1.42 -4.27
CA SER A 679 33.11 -0.11 -4.82
C SER A 679 32.26 -0.33 -6.08
N LEU A 680 31.54 0.71 -6.52
CA LEU A 680 30.75 0.61 -7.74
C LEU A 680 31.65 0.32 -8.96
N GLY A 681 32.83 0.95 -9.04
CA GLY A 681 33.78 0.70 -10.12
C GLY A 681 34.32 -0.74 -10.15
N ILE A 682 34.50 -1.39 -9.00
CA ILE A 682 34.87 -2.82 -8.95
C ILE A 682 33.73 -3.68 -9.49
N ALA A 683 32.49 -3.41 -9.08
CA ALA A 683 31.32 -4.15 -9.55
C ALA A 683 31.10 -3.99 -11.07
N ILE A 684 31.36 -2.80 -11.62
CA ILE A 684 31.37 -2.57 -13.08
C ILE A 684 32.44 -3.45 -13.74
N SER A 685 33.66 -3.45 -13.20
CA SER A 685 34.78 -4.21 -13.76
C SER A 685 34.45 -5.71 -13.83
N GLU A 686 33.84 -6.28 -12.78
CA GLU A 686 33.41 -7.68 -12.76
C GLU A 686 32.29 -7.98 -13.77
N ALA A 687 31.27 -7.13 -13.86
CA ALA A 687 30.18 -7.32 -14.81
C ALA A 687 30.66 -7.20 -16.26
N VAL A 688 31.53 -6.23 -16.56
CA VAL A 688 32.14 -6.02 -17.88
C VAL A 688 33.05 -7.20 -18.26
N GLU A 689 33.81 -7.75 -17.30
CA GLU A 689 34.63 -8.95 -17.53
C GLU A 689 33.77 -10.13 -18.02
N VAL A 690 32.62 -10.38 -17.39
CA VAL A 690 31.71 -11.46 -17.78
C VAL A 690 31.04 -11.20 -19.14
N ALA A 691 30.58 -9.98 -19.40
CA ALA A 691 29.99 -9.63 -20.70
C ALA A 691 31.01 -9.78 -21.84
N ALA A 692 32.21 -9.23 -21.67
CA ALA A 692 33.24 -9.26 -22.71
C ALA A 692 33.75 -10.68 -23.03
N ALA A 693 33.64 -11.61 -22.07
CA ALA A 693 34.07 -13.00 -22.24
C ALA A 693 33.03 -13.90 -22.94
N ASN A 694 31.76 -13.49 -23.02
CA ASN A 694 30.66 -14.35 -23.45
C ASN A 694 29.81 -13.67 -24.54
N ALA A 695 29.76 -14.26 -25.75
CA ALA A 695 29.08 -13.66 -26.90
C ALA A 695 27.54 -13.57 -26.74
N ASP A 696 26.95 -14.44 -25.92
CA ASP A 696 25.51 -14.53 -25.63
C ASP A 696 25.08 -13.70 -24.40
N THR A 697 26.02 -12.92 -23.86
CA THR A 697 25.87 -12.12 -22.66
C THR A 697 26.15 -10.66 -22.96
N LYS A 698 25.29 -9.75 -22.46
CA LYS A 698 25.50 -8.30 -22.64
C LYS A 698 25.49 -7.55 -21.32
N TYR A 699 26.25 -6.47 -21.28
CA TYR A 699 26.29 -5.57 -20.15
C TYR A 699 25.18 -4.52 -20.29
N CYS A 700 24.39 -4.37 -19.25
CA CYS A 700 23.43 -3.27 -19.13
C CYS A 700 23.91 -2.30 -18.05
N LEU A 701 23.62 -1.01 -18.20
CA LEU A 701 24.05 0.02 -17.25
C LEU A 701 22.92 1.01 -16.90
N GLY A 702 22.97 1.53 -15.67
CA GLY A 702 21.88 2.32 -15.10
C GLY A 702 22.01 3.83 -15.23
N SER A 703 23.13 4.36 -15.76
CA SER A 703 23.39 5.80 -15.85
C SER A 703 24.50 6.14 -16.86
N VAL A 704 24.80 7.45 -16.97
CA VAL A 704 25.99 8.04 -17.63
C VAL A 704 25.90 8.12 -19.15
N LEU A 705 25.69 7.00 -19.84
CA LEU A 705 25.70 6.96 -21.32
C LEU A 705 24.48 7.65 -21.96
N ASN A 706 24.65 8.14 -23.19
CA ASN A 706 23.66 8.96 -23.88
C ASN A 706 22.33 8.21 -24.09
N HIS A 707 22.35 6.95 -24.52
CA HIS A 707 21.11 6.17 -24.68
C HIS A 707 20.35 6.00 -23.34
N VAL A 708 21.05 5.95 -22.21
CA VAL A 708 20.41 5.92 -20.90
C VAL A 708 19.70 7.23 -20.60
N LEU A 709 20.34 8.36 -20.88
CA LEU A 709 19.77 9.69 -20.69
C LEU A 709 18.58 9.91 -21.65
N LEU A 710 18.70 9.46 -22.90
CA LEU A 710 17.64 9.41 -23.91
C LEU A 710 16.40 8.70 -23.39
N HIS A 711 16.52 7.45 -22.92
CA HIS A 711 15.37 6.68 -22.42
C HIS A 711 14.66 7.38 -21.24
N GLN A 712 15.41 8.12 -20.43
CA GLN A 712 14.88 8.86 -19.28
C GLN A 712 14.11 10.12 -19.68
N THR A 713 14.24 10.62 -20.92
CA THR A 713 13.52 11.84 -21.36
C THR A 713 12.00 11.71 -21.39
N VAL A 714 11.46 10.48 -21.30
CA VAL A 714 10.04 10.24 -21.07
C VAL A 714 9.52 11.01 -19.85
N ILE A 715 10.37 11.24 -18.84
CA ILE A 715 10.05 12.02 -17.63
C ILE A 715 9.72 13.47 -17.99
N GLY A 716 10.62 14.15 -18.70
CA GLY A 716 10.47 15.55 -19.07
C GLY A 716 9.39 15.76 -20.14
N GLU A 717 9.26 14.84 -21.11
CA GLU A 717 8.20 14.89 -22.13
C GLU A 717 6.80 14.79 -21.52
N GLU A 718 6.61 13.94 -20.51
CA GLU A 718 5.37 13.91 -19.72
C GLU A 718 5.20 15.19 -18.93
N CYS A 719 6.26 15.65 -18.27
CA CYS A 719 6.19 16.79 -17.37
C CYS A 719 5.82 18.08 -18.11
N ILE A 720 6.33 18.30 -19.33
CA ILE A 720 5.95 19.45 -20.17
C ILE A 720 4.45 19.43 -20.43
N LYS A 721 3.91 18.31 -20.91
CA LYS A 721 2.46 18.17 -21.18
C LYS A 721 1.62 18.32 -19.91
N GLN A 722 2.11 17.83 -18.77
CA GLN A 722 1.43 17.95 -17.48
C GLN A 722 1.41 19.40 -16.98
N MET A 723 2.52 20.13 -17.10
CA MET A 723 2.63 21.55 -16.75
C MET A 723 1.76 22.41 -17.67
N GLU A 724 1.80 22.15 -18.98
CA GLU A 724 0.93 22.81 -19.99
C GLU A 724 -0.55 22.59 -19.68
N ALA A 725 -0.94 21.36 -19.33
CA ALA A 725 -2.31 21.06 -18.97
C ALA A 725 -2.77 21.94 -17.81
N ILE A 726 -1.99 22.04 -16.73
CA ILE A 726 -2.36 22.84 -15.55
C ILE A 726 -2.08 24.35 -15.72
N GLY A 727 -1.63 24.80 -16.88
CA GLY A 727 -1.35 26.21 -17.18
C GLY A 727 -0.18 26.80 -16.39
N GLU A 728 0.81 25.98 -16.01
CA GLU A 728 1.99 26.42 -15.26
C GLU A 728 3.26 26.29 -16.11
N THR A 729 4.25 27.12 -15.82
CA THR A 729 5.57 27.09 -16.46
C THR A 729 6.62 27.19 -15.36
N PRO A 730 7.64 26.31 -15.31
CA PRO A 730 8.63 26.35 -14.24
C PRO A 730 9.59 27.52 -14.43
N ASP A 731 9.85 28.25 -13.36
CA ASP A 731 10.93 29.25 -13.26
C ASP A 731 12.25 28.59 -12.86
N VAL A 732 12.17 27.54 -12.03
CA VAL A 732 13.33 26.80 -11.54
C VAL A 732 13.06 25.30 -11.65
N ILE A 733 14.02 24.56 -12.21
CA ILE A 733 14.01 23.10 -12.30
C ILE A 733 15.17 22.56 -11.48
N ILE A 734 14.87 21.73 -10.49
CA ILE A 734 15.84 21.22 -9.51
C ILE A 734 15.82 19.70 -9.54
N GLY A 735 16.99 19.06 -9.62
CA GLY A 735 17.07 17.62 -9.44
C GLY A 735 18.42 17.14 -8.94
N CYS A 736 18.42 16.00 -8.27
CA CYS A 736 19.63 15.45 -7.69
C CYS A 736 20.47 14.73 -8.74
N THR A 737 21.79 14.79 -8.61
CA THR A 737 22.73 14.26 -9.61
C THR A 737 23.78 13.38 -8.96
N GLY A 738 23.71 12.08 -9.28
CA GLY A 738 24.80 11.12 -9.07
C GLY A 738 25.52 10.95 -10.39
N GLY A 739 25.14 9.94 -11.18
CA GLY A 739 25.52 9.86 -12.60
C GLY A 739 24.62 10.68 -13.55
N GLY A 740 23.69 11.48 -13.04
CA GLY A 740 22.90 12.46 -13.82
C GLY A 740 21.64 11.97 -14.56
N SER A 741 21.37 10.67 -14.68
CA SER A 741 20.31 10.16 -15.59
C SER A 741 18.88 10.64 -15.27
N ASN A 742 18.48 10.70 -13.99
CA ASN A 742 17.15 11.21 -13.60
C ASN A 742 16.99 12.69 -13.95
N PHE A 743 18.03 13.47 -13.67
CA PHE A 743 18.04 14.91 -13.86
C PHE A 743 18.05 15.25 -15.35
N ALA A 744 18.84 14.53 -16.15
CA ALA A 744 18.80 14.62 -17.61
C ALA A 744 17.40 14.29 -18.16
N GLY A 745 16.81 13.19 -17.69
CA GLY A 745 15.48 12.77 -18.12
C GLY A 745 14.40 13.81 -17.89
N LEU A 746 14.46 14.52 -16.76
CA LEU A 746 13.57 15.65 -16.51
C LEU A 746 13.98 16.89 -17.33
N SER A 747 15.23 17.32 -17.24
CA SER A 747 15.68 18.65 -17.68
C SER A 747 15.93 18.79 -19.18
N PHE A 748 16.32 17.73 -19.90
CA PHE A 748 16.68 17.83 -21.32
C PHE A 748 15.53 18.31 -22.21
N PRO A 749 14.29 17.78 -22.06
CA PRO A 749 13.14 18.36 -22.75
C PRO A 749 12.90 19.84 -22.40
N PHE A 750 13.18 20.29 -21.17
CA PHE A 750 13.07 21.72 -20.84
C PHE A 750 14.22 22.57 -21.42
N ILE A 751 15.44 22.02 -21.54
CA ILE A 751 16.54 22.67 -22.28
C ILE A 751 16.14 22.86 -23.75
N ARG A 752 15.46 21.88 -24.37
CA ARG A 752 14.89 22.03 -25.71
C ARG A 752 13.94 23.22 -25.79
N GLU A 753 12.98 23.33 -24.87
CA GLU A 753 12.04 24.45 -24.86
C GLU A 753 12.73 25.79 -24.62
N LYS A 754 13.82 25.81 -23.83
CA LYS A 754 14.68 26.97 -23.62
C LYS A 754 15.44 27.38 -24.89
N LEU A 755 16.04 26.43 -25.59
CA LEU A 755 16.71 26.65 -26.88
C LEU A 755 15.74 27.17 -27.96
N ASN A 756 14.48 26.71 -27.91
CA ASN A 756 13.41 27.19 -28.78
C ASN A 756 12.85 28.57 -28.38
N GLY A 757 13.34 29.18 -27.29
CA GLY A 757 12.89 30.49 -26.81
C GLY A 757 11.48 30.51 -26.22
N LYS A 758 10.91 29.35 -25.87
CA LYS A 758 9.54 29.26 -25.31
C LYS A 758 9.49 29.49 -23.81
N ILE A 759 10.52 29.07 -23.09
CA ILE A 759 10.66 29.20 -21.64
C ILE A 759 12.11 29.57 -21.31
N ASN A 760 12.38 30.02 -20.08
CA ASN A 760 13.76 30.28 -19.65
C ASN A 760 14.00 29.94 -18.18
N PRO A 761 13.82 28.68 -17.76
CA PRO A 761 14.05 28.30 -16.37
C PRO A 761 15.53 28.34 -16.01
N VAL A 762 15.79 28.54 -14.71
CA VAL A 762 17.05 28.14 -14.07
C VAL A 762 17.02 26.63 -13.89
N ILE A 763 18.03 25.93 -14.41
CA ILE A 763 18.13 24.47 -14.34
C ILE A 763 19.30 24.12 -13.42
N LYS A 764 19.03 23.45 -12.30
CA LYS A 764 19.95 23.29 -11.18
C LYS A 764 20.14 21.83 -10.82
N ALA A 765 21.36 21.34 -11.03
CA ALA A 765 21.82 20.05 -10.54
C ALA A 765 22.25 20.14 -9.09
N VAL A 766 21.86 19.16 -8.28
CA VAL A 766 22.20 19.11 -6.85
C VAL A 766 22.92 17.82 -6.53
N GLU A 767 24.17 17.92 -6.08
CA GLU A 767 25.04 16.79 -5.75
C GLU A 767 25.39 16.76 -4.25
N PRO A 768 25.88 15.64 -3.71
CA PRO A 768 26.31 15.58 -2.32
C PRO A 768 27.61 16.37 -2.12
N ALA A 769 27.72 17.12 -1.02
CA ALA A 769 28.98 17.77 -0.62
C ALA A 769 30.13 16.78 -0.37
N ALA A 770 29.80 15.51 -0.08
CA ALA A 770 30.77 14.43 0.09
C ALA A 770 31.30 13.84 -1.24
N CYS A 771 30.57 13.98 -2.35
CA CYS A 771 31.00 13.53 -3.68
C CYS A 771 30.67 14.58 -4.77
N PRO A 772 31.22 15.81 -4.69
CA PRO A 772 30.82 16.92 -5.54
C PRO A 772 31.57 16.96 -6.88
N SER A 773 31.21 16.05 -7.79
CA SER A 773 31.86 15.90 -9.10
C SER A 773 31.75 17.14 -10.00
N LEU A 774 30.59 17.81 -10.07
CA LEU A 774 30.37 18.98 -10.91
C LEU A 774 30.97 20.25 -10.31
N THR A 775 30.78 20.47 -9.01
CA THR A 775 31.15 21.73 -8.35
C THR A 775 32.61 21.79 -7.91
N LYS A 776 33.28 20.64 -7.74
CA LYS A 776 34.70 20.57 -7.33
C LYS A 776 35.57 19.61 -8.15
N GLY A 777 35.00 18.79 -9.02
CA GLY A 777 35.76 17.90 -9.89
C GLY A 777 36.41 18.63 -11.06
N VAL A 778 37.10 17.88 -11.91
CA VAL A 778 37.74 18.41 -13.13
C VAL A 778 37.05 17.89 -14.38
N TYR A 779 36.92 18.73 -15.41
CA TYR A 779 36.37 18.33 -16.70
C TYR A 779 37.44 17.67 -17.57
N ALA A 780 37.58 16.34 -17.47
CA ALA A 780 38.66 15.56 -18.09
C ALA A 780 38.15 14.29 -18.78
N TYR A 781 39.01 13.68 -19.61
CA TYR A 781 38.76 12.32 -20.08
C TYR A 781 39.14 11.37 -18.96
N ASP A 782 38.19 10.53 -18.53
CA ASP A 782 38.40 9.59 -17.43
C ASP A 782 37.60 8.31 -17.66
N TYR A 783 37.99 7.24 -16.95
CA TYR A 783 37.32 5.95 -17.04
C TYR A 783 35.98 5.96 -16.30
N GLY A 784 35.03 5.18 -16.82
CA GLY A 784 33.76 4.94 -16.15
C GLY A 784 33.85 3.95 -14.98
N ASP A 785 34.93 3.16 -14.93
CA ASP A 785 35.19 2.08 -13.97
C ASP A 785 36.60 2.18 -13.35
N THR A 786 36.81 1.51 -12.23
CA THR A 786 38.09 1.53 -11.49
C THR A 786 39.20 0.72 -12.17
N ALA A 787 38.86 -0.32 -12.96
CA ALA A 787 39.86 -1.14 -13.64
C ALA A 787 40.34 -0.55 -14.98
N GLY A 788 39.74 0.55 -15.45
CA GLY A 788 40.06 1.19 -16.73
C GLY A 788 39.68 0.35 -17.95
N MET A 789 38.62 -0.45 -17.83
CA MET A 789 38.13 -1.34 -18.90
C MET A 789 37.14 -0.65 -19.85
N THR A 790 36.44 0.37 -19.36
CA THR A 790 35.46 1.14 -20.14
C THR A 790 36.14 2.19 -21.02
N PRO A 791 35.47 2.66 -22.10
CA PRO A 791 35.93 3.84 -22.82
C PRO A 791 36.13 5.05 -21.91
N LEU A 792 37.11 5.89 -22.25
CA LEU A 792 37.28 7.18 -21.58
C LEU A 792 36.19 8.11 -22.06
N MET A 793 35.50 8.72 -21.10
CA MET A 793 34.44 9.68 -21.38
C MET A 793 34.89 11.07 -20.93
N LYS A 794 34.54 12.10 -21.70
CA LYS A 794 34.81 13.49 -21.33
C LYS A 794 33.75 13.96 -20.33
N MET A 795 34.10 14.00 -19.05
CA MET A 795 33.16 14.28 -17.96
C MET A 795 33.80 15.06 -16.81
N HIS A 796 32.96 15.66 -15.97
CA HIS A 796 33.36 16.09 -14.64
C HIS A 796 33.62 14.85 -13.78
N THR A 797 34.79 14.80 -13.14
CA THR A 797 35.24 13.62 -12.38
C THR A 797 36.02 14.01 -11.12
N LEU A 798 35.89 13.19 -10.07
CA LEU A 798 36.76 13.17 -8.88
C LEU A 798 37.93 12.16 -9.04
N GLY A 799 38.06 11.54 -10.21
CA GLY A 799 38.97 10.45 -10.55
C GLY A 799 38.35 9.06 -10.34
N HIS A 800 38.56 8.14 -11.28
CA HIS A 800 38.00 6.76 -11.25
C HIS A 800 38.41 5.89 -10.06
N ASP A 801 39.45 6.29 -9.34
CA ASP A 801 39.91 5.66 -8.10
C ASP A 801 39.25 6.26 -6.83
N PHE A 802 38.39 7.26 -6.99
CA PHE A 802 37.69 7.87 -5.87
C PHE A 802 36.71 6.89 -5.24
N ILE A 803 36.89 6.62 -3.94
CA ILE A 803 35.99 5.79 -3.14
C ILE A 803 35.32 6.69 -2.11
N PRO A 804 33.98 6.87 -2.19
CA PRO A 804 33.22 7.60 -1.18
C PRO A 804 33.37 6.99 0.22
N ASP A 805 33.28 7.83 1.25
CA ASP A 805 33.34 7.37 2.63
C ASP A 805 32.17 6.42 2.96
N PRO A 806 32.40 5.28 3.65
CA PRO A 806 31.35 4.33 4.03
C PRO A 806 30.22 4.93 4.89
N ILE A 807 30.49 6.01 5.63
CA ILE A 807 29.52 6.67 6.52
C ILE A 807 28.50 7.50 5.70
N HIS A 808 28.84 7.88 4.46
CA HIS A 808 27.96 8.66 3.59
C HIS A 808 26.65 7.92 3.29
N SER A 809 25.53 8.45 3.77
CA SER A 809 24.22 7.80 3.73
C SER A 809 23.26 8.42 2.71
N GLY A 810 23.67 9.51 2.04
CA GLY A 810 22.89 10.25 1.04
C GLY A 810 22.83 9.63 -0.37
N GLY A 811 23.50 8.50 -0.62
CA GLY A 811 23.59 7.94 -1.98
C GLY A 811 24.49 8.78 -2.90
N LEU A 812 24.24 8.79 -4.21
CA LEU A 812 24.96 9.65 -5.18
C LEU A 812 26.50 9.50 -5.12
N ARG A 813 26.96 8.25 -5.16
CA ARG A 813 28.35 7.83 -4.87
C ARG A 813 29.28 7.69 -6.09
N TYR A 814 28.79 8.01 -7.29
CA TYR A 814 29.58 7.84 -8.50
C TYR A 814 30.64 8.95 -8.60
N HIS A 815 31.86 8.63 -9.06
CA HIS A 815 32.97 9.58 -9.12
C HIS A 815 32.83 10.60 -10.25
N GLY A 816 32.13 10.22 -11.33
CA GLY A 816 31.93 11.02 -12.51
C GLY A 816 30.51 11.55 -12.67
N MET A 817 30.30 12.41 -13.66
CA MET A 817 28.99 12.86 -14.11
C MET A 817 28.74 12.39 -15.55
N ALA A 818 27.49 12.22 -15.98
CA ALA A 818 27.20 11.91 -17.38
C ALA A 818 27.92 12.89 -18.33
N PRO A 819 28.58 12.42 -19.41
CA PRO A 819 29.32 13.28 -20.33
C PRO A 819 28.44 14.37 -20.92
N LEU A 820 27.21 14.01 -21.29
CA LEU A 820 26.26 14.98 -21.85
C LEU A 820 25.79 16.00 -20.80
N ILE A 821 25.64 15.62 -19.52
CA ILE A 821 25.37 16.57 -18.43
C ILE A 821 26.56 17.51 -18.22
N SER A 822 27.78 16.96 -18.18
CA SER A 822 29.01 17.76 -18.05
C SER A 822 29.14 18.75 -19.20
N HIS A 823 28.85 18.30 -20.42
CA HIS A 823 28.91 19.13 -21.61
C HIS A 823 27.89 20.28 -21.59
N VAL A 824 26.63 20.03 -21.20
CA VAL A 824 25.64 21.12 -21.12
C VAL A 824 25.86 22.06 -19.95
N TYR A 825 26.52 21.59 -18.88
CA TYR A 825 27.02 22.45 -17.80
C TYR A 825 28.11 23.39 -18.29
N GLU A 826 29.11 22.90 -19.03
CA GLU A 826 30.16 23.72 -19.64
C GLU A 826 29.63 24.73 -20.67
N LEU A 827 28.55 24.38 -21.36
CA LEU A 827 27.87 25.30 -22.28
C LEU A 827 26.99 26.35 -21.57
N GLY A 828 26.84 26.28 -20.25
CA GLY A 828 26.09 27.25 -19.45
C GLY A 828 24.57 27.07 -19.48
N PHE A 829 24.06 25.89 -19.87
CA PHE A 829 22.61 25.63 -19.88
C PHE A 829 22.02 25.30 -18.50
N MET A 830 22.88 24.94 -17.55
CA MET A 830 22.51 24.56 -16.20
C MET A 830 23.59 25.02 -15.20
N GLU A 831 23.20 25.12 -13.93
CA GLU A 831 24.10 25.33 -12.80
C GLU A 831 24.14 24.11 -11.89
N ALA A 832 25.13 24.07 -10.99
CA ALA A 832 25.32 22.97 -10.05
C ALA A 832 25.56 23.51 -8.63
N MET A 833 25.08 22.78 -7.63
CA MET A 833 25.35 23.07 -6.23
C MET A 833 25.55 21.77 -5.44
N ALA A 834 26.32 21.84 -4.36
CA ALA A 834 26.54 20.72 -3.45
C ALA A 834 25.92 20.98 -2.07
N ILE A 835 25.21 19.99 -1.50
CA ILE A 835 24.54 20.12 -0.20
C ILE A 835 25.02 19.01 0.78
N PRO A 836 25.28 19.33 2.06
CA PRO A 836 25.60 18.33 3.09
C PRO A 836 24.42 17.40 3.42
N GLN A 837 24.71 16.16 3.85
CA GLN A 837 23.66 15.15 4.02
C GLN A 837 22.73 15.43 5.19
N ILE A 838 23.21 16.05 6.27
CA ILE A 838 22.35 16.40 7.42
C ILE A 838 21.22 17.33 6.97
N GLU A 839 21.55 18.37 6.20
CA GLU A 839 20.55 19.29 5.65
C GLU A 839 19.58 18.57 4.70
N CYS A 840 20.10 17.68 3.85
CA CYS A 840 19.28 16.89 2.94
C CYS A 840 18.22 16.08 3.72
N PHE A 841 18.62 15.37 4.78
CA PHE A 841 17.69 14.59 5.60
C PHE A 841 16.77 15.47 6.46
N GLN A 842 17.21 16.65 6.92
CA GLN A 842 16.31 17.62 7.55
C GLN A 842 15.19 18.04 6.60
N GLY A 843 15.52 18.35 5.34
CA GLY A 843 14.54 18.63 4.30
C GLY A 843 13.63 17.45 4.02
N ALA A 844 14.19 16.24 3.98
CA ALA A 844 13.44 15.00 3.79
C ALA A 844 12.41 14.73 4.90
N ILE A 845 12.74 15.02 6.16
CA ILE A 845 11.79 14.89 7.28
C ILE A 845 10.66 15.92 7.17
N GLN A 846 10.96 17.17 6.78
CA GLN A 846 9.93 18.18 6.52
C GLN A 846 9.00 17.74 5.40
N PHE A 847 9.57 17.25 4.29
CA PHE A 847 8.82 16.73 3.15
C PHE A 847 7.95 15.53 3.54
N ALA A 848 8.52 14.53 4.22
CA ALA A 848 7.77 13.33 4.61
C ALA A 848 6.62 13.64 5.58
N ARG A 849 6.84 14.54 6.55
CA ARG A 849 5.79 14.93 7.51
C ARG A 849 4.71 15.81 6.89
N SER A 850 5.03 16.59 5.86
CA SER A 850 4.06 17.46 5.19
C SER A 850 3.31 16.74 4.07
N GLU A 851 4.00 15.98 3.22
CA GLU A 851 3.43 15.36 2.02
C GLU A 851 3.12 13.86 2.17
N GLY A 852 3.60 13.20 3.22
CA GLY A 852 3.34 11.79 3.51
C GLY A 852 4.20 10.78 2.72
N LEU A 853 5.06 11.25 1.82
CA LEU A 853 5.97 10.41 1.04
C LEU A 853 7.37 10.40 1.65
N ILE A 854 7.94 9.22 1.88
CA ILE A 854 9.34 9.07 2.31
C ILE A 854 10.23 9.03 1.07
N PRO A 855 11.05 10.06 0.80
CA PRO A 855 11.94 10.07 -0.36
C PRO A 855 13.11 9.10 -0.20
N ALA A 856 13.67 8.60 -1.29
CA ALA A 856 14.97 7.91 -1.24
C ALA A 856 16.06 8.91 -0.79
N PRO A 857 17.22 8.46 -0.26
CA PRO A 857 18.32 9.34 0.13
C PRO A 857 18.80 10.25 -1.01
N GLU A 858 18.78 9.77 -2.25
CA GLU A 858 19.22 10.52 -3.42
C GLU A 858 18.40 11.82 -3.64
N PRO A 859 17.05 11.79 -3.80
CA PRO A 859 16.23 12.98 -4.00
C PRO A 859 16.15 13.93 -2.79
N THR A 860 16.63 13.54 -1.61
CA THR A 860 16.72 14.47 -0.46
C THR A 860 17.57 15.71 -0.75
N HIS A 861 18.56 15.60 -1.65
CA HIS A 861 19.38 16.71 -2.12
C HIS A 861 18.53 17.74 -2.89
N ALA A 862 17.69 17.25 -3.83
CA ALA A 862 16.78 18.11 -4.59
C ALA A 862 15.72 18.77 -3.67
N ILE A 863 15.25 18.03 -2.65
CA ILE A 863 14.31 18.55 -1.64
C ILE A 863 14.96 19.69 -0.85
N ALA A 864 16.18 19.52 -0.34
CA ALA A 864 16.87 20.58 0.39
C ALA A 864 17.09 21.84 -0.47
N ALA A 865 17.54 21.68 -1.71
CA ALA A 865 17.67 22.79 -2.65
C ALA A 865 16.34 23.48 -2.96
N THR A 866 15.26 22.71 -3.09
CA THR A 866 13.89 23.24 -3.28
C THR A 866 13.43 24.04 -2.08
N ILE A 867 13.69 23.55 -0.85
CA ILE A 867 13.38 24.28 0.38
C ILE A 867 14.19 25.59 0.46
N ARG A 868 15.49 25.57 0.12
CA ARG A 868 16.31 26.81 0.06
C ARG A 868 15.72 27.83 -0.91
N GLU A 869 15.37 27.42 -2.13
CA GLU A 869 14.78 28.31 -3.14
C GLU A 869 13.43 28.87 -2.67
N ALA A 870 12.58 28.02 -2.07
CA ALA A 870 11.29 28.43 -1.52
C ALA A 870 11.42 29.42 -0.34
N LEU A 871 12.43 29.24 0.53
CA LEU A 871 12.74 30.19 1.60
C LEU A 871 13.28 31.51 1.05
N HIS A 872 14.10 31.46 0.00
CA HIS A 872 14.56 32.67 -0.69
C HIS A 872 13.39 33.44 -1.34
N CYS A 873 12.43 32.75 -1.93
CA CYS A 873 11.20 33.35 -2.45
C CYS A 873 10.38 34.03 -1.34
N LYS A 874 10.39 33.47 -0.12
CA LYS A 874 9.74 34.08 1.05
C LYS A 874 10.46 35.35 1.51
N GLU A 875 11.80 35.34 1.53
CA GLU A 875 12.61 36.50 1.91
C GLU A 875 12.46 37.66 0.91
N THR A 876 12.42 37.35 -0.38
CA THR A 876 12.31 38.33 -1.46
C THR A 876 10.87 38.74 -1.80
N GLY A 877 9.89 37.90 -1.45
CA GLY A 877 8.49 38.06 -1.83
C GLY A 877 8.18 37.61 -3.27
N GLU A 878 9.15 37.07 -4.00
CA GLU A 878 8.97 36.62 -5.40
C GLU A 878 8.20 35.30 -5.47
N ALA A 879 7.15 35.23 -6.29
CA ALA A 879 6.35 34.03 -6.47
C ALA A 879 6.84 33.20 -7.66
N LYS A 880 7.74 32.25 -7.44
CA LYS A 880 8.27 31.32 -8.46
C LYS A 880 7.54 29.98 -8.52
N VAL A 881 7.54 29.35 -9.69
CA VAL A 881 7.18 27.95 -9.90
C VAL A 881 8.44 27.10 -9.87
N ILE A 882 8.55 26.22 -8.87
CA ILE A 882 9.69 25.33 -8.68
C ILE A 882 9.27 23.90 -9.05
N LEU A 883 9.95 23.31 -10.02
CA LEU A 883 9.78 21.93 -10.45
C LEU A 883 10.93 21.06 -9.95
N MET A 884 10.61 20.07 -9.11
CA MET A 884 11.59 19.18 -8.48
C MET A 884 11.53 17.76 -9.07
N ALA A 885 12.69 17.18 -9.37
CA ALA A 885 12.82 15.75 -9.69
C ALA A 885 12.73 14.90 -8.41
N MET A 886 11.65 14.13 -8.25
CA MET A 886 11.47 13.21 -7.13
C MET A 886 11.69 11.77 -7.60
N CYS A 887 12.98 11.39 -7.75
CA CYS A 887 13.41 10.27 -8.56
C CYS A 887 13.18 8.85 -7.96
N GLY A 888 12.77 8.73 -6.70
CA GLY A 888 12.45 7.43 -6.09
C GLY A 888 12.06 7.48 -4.61
N HIS A 889 11.44 6.42 -4.10
CA HIS A 889 10.97 6.34 -2.70
C HIS A 889 11.98 5.69 -1.75
N GLY A 890 11.90 6.01 -0.46
CA GLY A 890 12.83 5.58 0.58
C GLY A 890 12.45 4.30 1.33
N HIS A 891 11.44 3.54 0.87
CA HIS A 891 10.94 2.35 1.58
C HIS A 891 12.05 1.33 1.90
N PHE A 892 13.07 1.22 1.06
CA PHE A 892 14.20 0.30 1.24
C PHE A 892 15.50 0.98 1.72
N ASP A 893 15.40 2.23 2.18
CA ASP A 893 16.53 3.03 2.68
C ASP A 893 16.30 3.58 4.10
N LEU A 894 15.36 2.98 4.84
CA LEU A 894 15.01 3.42 6.20
C LEU A 894 16.20 3.35 7.18
N LYS A 895 17.23 2.55 6.92
CA LYS A 895 18.47 2.55 7.71
C LYS A 895 19.19 3.90 7.66
N SER A 896 19.14 4.63 6.55
CA SER A 896 19.71 5.99 6.47
C SER A 896 18.89 6.97 7.30
N TYR A 897 17.57 6.82 7.32
CA TYR A 897 16.68 7.60 8.19
C TYR A 897 16.89 7.30 9.67
N GLU A 898 17.08 6.04 10.04
CA GLU A 898 17.39 5.64 11.40
C GLU A 898 18.63 6.36 11.92
N LYS A 899 19.75 6.33 11.16
CA LYS A 899 20.98 7.06 11.50
C LYS A 899 20.73 8.56 11.71
N PHE A 900 19.93 9.17 10.84
CA PHE A 900 19.58 10.59 10.98
C PHE A 900 18.76 10.86 12.25
N LEU A 901 17.72 10.05 12.49
CA LEU A 901 16.81 10.21 13.63
C LEU A 901 17.47 9.93 14.98
N GLN A 902 18.49 9.05 15.00
CA GLN A 902 19.31 8.77 16.19
C GLN A 902 20.42 9.80 16.41
N GLY A 903 20.59 10.77 15.50
CA GLY A 903 21.65 11.79 15.59
C GLY A 903 23.05 11.24 15.28
N GLU A 904 23.14 10.08 14.63
CA GLU A 904 24.41 9.42 14.26
C GLU A 904 24.95 9.89 12.90
N MET A 905 24.15 10.63 12.14
CA MET A 905 24.55 11.14 10.82
C MET A 905 25.51 12.32 10.97
N VAL A 906 26.67 12.21 10.31
CA VAL A 906 27.73 13.25 10.33
C VAL A 906 27.93 13.81 8.93
N ASP A 907 28.08 15.12 8.81
CA ASP A 907 28.49 15.72 7.53
C ASP A 907 29.98 15.44 7.30
N LEU A 908 30.28 14.84 6.16
CA LEU A 908 31.65 14.52 5.77
C LEU A 908 32.29 15.74 5.12
N SER A 909 33.50 16.08 5.57
CA SER A 909 34.31 17.10 4.91
C SER A 909 34.87 16.58 3.59
N PHE A 910 34.93 17.48 2.61
CA PHE A 910 35.61 17.22 1.34
C PHE A 910 37.13 17.15 1.59
N ASP A 911 37.69 15.94 1.53
CA ASP A 911 39.13 15.71 1.72
C ASP A 911 39.91 16.02 0.44
N GLU A 912 40.51 17.22 0.40
CA GLU A 912 41.26 17.70 -0.76
C GLU A 912 42.49 16.85 -1.09
N GLU A 913 43.13 16.22 -0.09
CA GLU A 913 44.33 15.42 -0.32
C GLU A 913 43.99 14.08 -1.00
N ARG A 914 42.95 13.39 -0.51
CA ARG A 914 42.47 12.15 -1.13
C ARG A 914 42.00 12.38 -2.56
N ILE A 915 41.35 13.51 -2.82
CA ILE A 915 40.87 13.85 -4.16
C ILE A 915 42.03 14.22 -5.07
N ARG A 916 43.00 15.00 -4.60
CA ARG A 916 44.21 15.30 -5.38
C ARG A 916 44.96 14.01 -5.76
N ALA A 917 45.03 13.04 -4.86
CA ALA A 917 45.64 11.74 -5.12
C ALA A 917 44.86 10.93 -6.17
N SER A 918 43.53 10.95 -6.13
CA SER A 918 42.66 10.33 -7.14
C SER A 918 42.79 11.01 -8.50
N LEU A 919 42.73 12.35 -8.52
CA LEU A 919 42.86 13.17 -9.73
C LEU A 919 44.22 13.03 -10.40
N ALA A 920 45.29 12.78 -9.65
CA ALA A 920 46.62 12.54 -10.21
C ALA A 920 46.68 11.28 -11.10
N LYS A 921 45.72 10.37 -10.96
CA LYS A 921 45.62 9.14 -11.76
C LYS A 921 44.70 9.27 -12.97
N VAL A 922 43.99 10.40 -13.12
CA VAL A 922 43.15 10.67 -14.29
C VAL A 922 44.04 10.69 -15.55
N PRO A 923 43.68 9.96 -16.61
CA PRO A 923 44.46 9.90 -17.85
C PRO A 923 44.76 11.28 -18.44
N GLN A 924 46.04 11.55 -18.68
CA GLN A 924 46.49 12.78 -19.34
C GLN A 924 46.37 12.63 -20.87
N VAL A 925 45.16 12.75 -21.39
CA VAL A 925 44.91 12.71 -22.84
C VAL A 925 45.29 14.06 -23.44
N THR A 926 46.48 14.14 -24.05
CA THR A 926 46.90 15.32 -24.82
C THR A 926 46.18 15.31 -26.17
N ARG A 927 45.50 16.41 -26.53
CA ARG A 927 44.99 16.59 -27.90
C ARG A 927 46.17 16.46 -28.88
N LYS A 928 46.12 15.48 -29.77
CA LYS A 928 46.92 15.51 -31.00
C LYS A 928 46.24 16.42 -32.02
#